data_AF-A0A8B9HS09-F1
#
_entry.id   AF-A0A8B9HS09-F1
#
_cell.length_a   1.000
_cell.length_b   1.000
_cell.length_c   1.000
_cell.angle_alpha   90.00
_cell.angle_beta   90.00
_cell.angle_gamma   90.00
#
_symmetry.space_group_name_H-M   'P 1'
#
loop_
_entity.id
_entity.type
_entity.pdbx_description
1 polymer ?
#
loop_
_entity_poly.entity_id
_entity_poly.type
_entity_poly.pdbx_seq_one_letter_code
_entity_poly.pdbx_strand_id
1 'polypeptide(L)'
;MEQKEEKDELQELSVHLQKEGLSTEASADERQCHLWRLLQRSEGSLVSATEELQTLRTQQAGEMREVENYVEHIRNMLEERESLTAEYERDNEHLRTELAQMKHQQECQCKEVVEMLEQEGLAEISHSSASEQVAYLLVERVTLLERLEAAERKLDTQTLTGNLREVHLQEELDHIRQTLEEELKQQKETMHHAKESMNKGQESPTQSPWRKLFGVRKATQRAQSLTPAHTEVLAKERTERKKLERDLEEASSRLAMAHEEIRNLTDELDLARKAQAFCGSDLQTTGVEVARLKQEVEKLKQCDMVELQKAKERNERLDTEILVLRDRVRTLDTERKSLLKRLENSKIQSSNGGSTEHGSNHSVQDDGNDNPELLDRPLNGSEEHLHKRCRRESEDKDCRLRELQRRLQKQQQEHEELVERNEELEALLGEVQNKAKEERELHECEMEGLQRKLKNMESQLETKSHLKPEEKGVQEKESVPEIKDGGIQERLTFLENRLAEEKDWRKQLEVDLAVAQSSLKKEKQVMLRDHEELKRLRIEVQSLQAACQQEKSLNKSLTHIKGEKGILEEKVAKLERAQTRLQDNLAEQTENSRVQEDLRENREQVTQLKVQVEQLRSEQSALEKERSTLRDELVEKRKEVMELQTELSIRAHERLQTEGQMERLGLELQHVKEQLHTAKQEKALDPNPKPLAGEMEGLSQVVCVRSEMSMLHSTLEEERQLANQQQLALQAQISEAQARAKAQDSVLQQKGEENKQLKQDLQRTQHLFTSAERELRYEREKNLDLKRHNALLDQEKIKLCAELKQAQAKLAQLETCTTGQTADLEQLHQRTRELELELARSSQNKQTSNSLREELNAERARVITADKKVLELQQQLKNTLHQLRLEEARAGETSKLERDTRDMSDNLSALRAKLQEEQLQRKLLEQREEELQQQVRSLRMKEATLSRTNSELTHRSQQMDTRLEVLENELSAAREQQRLSQTNCHDLEDQLMSSHQESERLQEELQQALQQLDTNIRRYNEKQSMHKTKLRRAKQLFLKATTQRDLRIQKLESDLALATSLSEKEKDWIRTVTEENDQLLLERRELLKRMTEAEEMGNNGMRTATTTQQRVKFLEMENNQLQEKTLKLASQIGVLERALRNLQSGCTVEEVKKIFSSGTHADGLLLTSTPSPKPGLCDSWGLLDAIRRVKVGDHAKSLESSLSLPNSQPSEIGYLNVSSPMAPSATMDQEENHSTASEDA
;
A
#
# COMPACT_ATOMS: atom_id res chain seq x y z
N MET A 1 -53.34 55.18 33.84
CA MET A 1 -54.39 54.38 34.49
C MET A 1 -53.80 53.62 35.68
N GLU A 2 -52.52 53.26 35.59
CA GLU A 2 -51.46 53.33 36.61
C GLU A 2 -51.95 53.00 38.01
N GLN A 3 -52.47 53.95 38.78
CA GLN A 3 -52.97 53.71 40.16
C GLN A 3 -54.08 52.65 40.32
N LYS A 4 -54.66 52.12 39.23
CA LYS A 4 -55.48 50.90 39.25
C LYS A 4 -54.67 49.67 38.83
N GLU A 5 -53.88 49.78 37.77
CA GLU A 5 -52.99 48.72 37.28
C GLU A 5 -51.98 48.30 38.38
N GLU A 6 -51.31 49.25 39.03
CA GLU A 6 -50.46 49.04 40.23
C GLU A 6 -51.19 48.30 41.36
N LYS A 7 -52.50 48.53 41.55
CA LYS A 7 -53.28 47.87 42.62
C LYS A 7 -53.70 46.46 42.23
N ASP A 8 -54.07 46.26 40.97
CA ASP A 8 -54.41 44.96 40.43
C ASP A 8 -53.13 44.07 40.45
N GLU A 9 -51.97 44.60 40.04
CA GLU A 9 -50.64 43.95 40.14
C GLU A 9 -50.24 43.61 41.59
N LEU A 10 -50.36 44.57 42.53
CA LEU A 10 -50.08 44.31 43.95
C LEU A 10 -51.02 43.26 44.55
N GLN A 11 -52.25 43.16 44.06
CA GLN A 11 -53.20 42.14 44.47
C GLN A 11 -52.85 40.77 43.88
N GLU A 12 -52.42 40.69 42.62
CA GLU A 12 -51.93 39.45 41.99
C GLU A 12 -50.64 38.95 42.66
N LEU A 13 -49.67 39.83 42.94
CA LEU A 13 -48.46 39.52 43.72
C LEU A 13 -48.81 38.99 45.12
N SER A 14 -49.77 39.61 45.80
CA SER A 14 -50.24 39.15 47.12
C SER A 14 -50.88 37.76 47.05
N VAL A 15 -51.65 37.47 45.99
CA VAL A 15 -52.23 36.14 45.74
C VAL A 15 -51.14 35.11 45.38
N HIS A 16 -50.09 35.48 44.65
CA HIS A 16 -48.97 34.59 44.33
C HIS A 16 -48.17 34.20 45.58
N LEU A 17 -47.83 35.19 46.41
CA LEU A 17 -47.14 34.97 47.68
C LEU A 17 -47.95 34.10 48.65
N GLN A 18 -49.28 34.26 48.67
CA GLN A 18 -50.16 33.41 49.47
C GLN A 18 -50.23 31.97 48.95
N LYS A 19 -50.20 31.75 47.63
CA LYS A 19 -50.08 30.40 47.02
C LYS A 19 -48.75 29.72 47.37
N GLU A 20 -47.68 30.48 47.52
CA GLU A 20 -46.35 29.99 47.94
C GLU A 20 -46.21 29.82 49.47
N GLY A 21 -47.29 30.02 50.24
CA GLY A 21 -47.36 29.70 51.66
C GLY A 21 -47.01 30.84 52.62
N LEU A 22 -46.88 32.09 52.14
CA LEU A 22 -46.74 33.25 53.03
C LEU A 22 -48.08 33.67 53.65
N SER A 23 -48.03 34.13 54.90
CA SER A 23 -49.18 34.74 55.58
C SER A 23 -49.54 36.09 54.96
N THR A 24 -50.84 36.39 54.89
CA THR A 24 -51.36 37.72 54.53
C THR A 24 -50.96 38.81 55.51
N GLU A 25 -50.53 38.44 56.73
CA GLU A 25 -50.04 39.33 57.78
C GLU A 25 -48.51 39.48 57.79
N ALA A 26 -47.78 38.77 56.92
CA ALA A 26 -46.32 38.87 56.84
C ALA A 26 -45.86 40.31 56.55
N SER A 27 -44.76 40.74 57.17
CA SER A 27 -44.19 42.08 57.01
C SER A 27 -43.70 42.35 55.58
N ALA A 28 -43.47 43.62 55.25
CA ALA A 28 -42.91 44.01 53.95
C ALA A 28 -41.55 43.33 53.71
N ASP A 29 -40.68 43.32 54.73
CA ASP A 29 -39.35 42.73 54.69
C ASP A 29 -39.40 41.22 54.45
N GLU A 30 -40.33 40.49 55.08
CA GLU A 30 -40.52 39.05 54.86
C GLU A 30 -40.98 38.73 53.44
N ARG A 31 -41.92 39.51 52.89
CA ARG A 31 -42.38 39.38 51.50
C ARG A 31 -41.26 39.69 50.52
N GLN A 32 -40.50 40.76 50.74
CA GLN A 32 -39.37 41.15 49.90
C GLN A 32 -38.24 40.12 49.94
N CYS A 33 -37.91 39.60 51.13
CA CYS A 33 -36.93 38.52 51.28
C CYS A 33 -37.37 37.22 50.61
N HIS A 34 -38.67 36.95 50.52
CA HIS A 34 -39.21 35.78 49.82
C HIS A 34 -39.24 35.98 48.31
N LEU A 35 -39.69 37.14 47.81
CA LEU A 35 -39.60 37.50 46.38
C LEU A 35 -38.15 37.44 45.88
N TRP A 36 -37.20 37.95 46.67
CA TRP A 36 -35.77 37.84 46.36
C TRP A 36 -35.31 36.37 46.30
N ARG A 37 -35.70 35.54 47.28
CA ARG A 37 -35.41 34.09 47.27
C ARG A 37 -36.09 33.35 46.12
N LEU A 38 -37.23 33.82 45.62
CA LEU A 38 -37.92 33.26 44.45
C LEU A 38 -37.20 33.65 43.16
N LEU A 39 -36.87 34.93 42.99
CA LEU A 39 -36.09 35.45 41.86
C LEU A 39 -34.74 34.74 41.75
N GLN A 40 -33.98 34.67 42.85
CA GLN A 40 -32.66 34.02 42.85
C GLN A 40 -32.75 32.51 42.54
N ARG A 41 -33.90 31.86 42.77
CA ARG A 41 -34.18 30.47 42.36
C ARG A 41 -34.58 30.37 40.90
N SER A 42 -35.40 31.29 40.37
CA SER A 42 -35.78 31.27 38.96
C SER A 42 -34.60 31.65 38.06
N GLU A 43 -33.76 32.61 38.46
CA GLU A 43 -32.47 32.90 37.83
C GLU A 43 -31.55 31.68 37.83
N GLY A 44 -31.35 31.02 38.99
CA GLY A 44 -30.55 29.79 39.06
C GLY A 44 -31.11 28.65 38.20
N SER A 45 -32.43 28.49 38.15
CA SER A 45 -33.09 27.50 37.29
C SER A 45 -32.99 27.83 35.81
N LEU A 46 -32.98 29.12 35.44
CA LEU A 46 -32.81 29.58 34.06
C LEU A 46 -31.36 29.40 33.61
N VAL A 47 -30.39 29.63 34.50
CA VAL A 47 -28.97 29.32 34.25
C VAL A 47 -28.79 27.82 34.04
N SER A 48 -29.30 26.96 34.94
CA SER A 48 -29.26 25.49 34.74
C SER A 48 -29.88 25.08 33.40
N ALA A 49 -31.08 25.56 33.08
CA ALA A 49 -31.75 25.21 31.82
C ALA A 49 -31.03 25.75 30.56
N THR A 50 -30.31 26.87 30.65
CA THR A 50 -29.51 27.39 29.53
C THR A 50 -28.16 26.70 29.39
N GLU A 51 -27.53 26.29 30.50
CA GLU A 51 -26.36 25.39 30.50
C GLU A 51 -26.74 24.01 29.93
N GLU A 52 -27.85 23.42 30.35
CA GLU A 52 -28.40 22.17 29.81
C GLU A 52 -28.66 22.28 28.30
N LEU A 53 -29.36 23.33 27.84
CA LEU A 53 -29.54 23.59 26.40
C LEU A 53 -28.21 23.79 25.65
N GLN A 54 -27.21 24.40 26.28
CA GLN A 54 -25.89 24.58 25.67
C GLN A 54 -25.14 23.25 25.58
N THR A 55 -25.19 22.39 26.59
CA THR A 55 -24.61 21.03 26.52
C THR A 55 -25.27 20.20 25.42
N LEU A 56 -26.60 20.18 25.33
CA LEU A 56 -27.35 19.50 24.27
C LEU A 56 -26.98 20.02 22.88
N ARG A 57 -26.82 21.34 22.70
CA ARG A 57 -26.33 21.92 21.44
C ARG A 57 -24.89 21.48 21.11
N THR A 58 -23.99 21.42 22.10
CA THR A 58 -22.62 20.92 21.87
C THR A 58 -22.57 19.43 21.58
N GLN A 59 -23.47 18.63 22.16
CA GLN A 59 -23.63 17.21 21.87
C GLN A 59 -24.17 17.01 20.44
N GLN A 60 -25.25 17.71 20.07
CA GLN A 60 -25.79 17.69 18.71
C GLN A 60 -24.74 18.12 17.67
N ALA A 61 -23.93 19.13 17.97
CA ALA A 61 -22.80 19.53 17.13
C ALA A 61 -21.62 18.53 17.14
N GLY A 62 -21.57 17.59 18.10
CA GLY A 62 -20.70 16.40 18.06
C GLY A 62 -21.27 15.35 17.11
N GLU A 63 -22.50 14.92 17.37
CA GLU A 63 -23.23 13.90 16.60
C GLU A 63 -23.34 14.28 15.10
N MET A 64 -23.60 15.55 14.78
CA MET A 64 -23.59 16.04 13.39
C MET A 64 -22.22 15.90 12.72
N ARG A 65 -21.12 16.19 13.42
CA ARG A 65 -19.76 15.99 12.87
C ARG A 65 -19.41 14.52 12.71
N GLU A 66 -19.91 13.65 13.59
CA GLU A 66 -19.77 12.20 13.41
C GLU A 66 -20.53 11.72 12.16
N VAL A 67 -21.77 12.19 11.95
CA VAL A 67 -22.54 11.92 10.73
C VAL A 67 -21.83 12.47 9.47
N GLU A 68 -21.27 13.67 9.53
CA GLU A 68 -20.47 14.25 8.43
C GLU A 68 -19.25 13.38 8.11
N ASN A 69 -18.49 12.93 9.13
CA ASN A 69 -17.36 12.01 8.96
C ASN A 69 -17.78 10.66 8.36
N TYR A 70 -18.93 10.09 8.77
CA TYR A 70 -19.46 8.85 8.17
C TYR A 70 -19.89 9.06 6.71
N VAL A 71 -20.50 10.20 6.38
CA VAL A 71 -20.89 10.54 5.00
C VAL A 71 -19.65 10.76 4.13
N GLU A 72 -18.59 11.40 4.64
CA GLU A 72 -17.32 11.56 3.93
C GLU A 72 -16.62 10.21 3.72
N HIS A 73 -16.57 9.34 4.73
CA HIS A 73 -16.06 7.98 4.56
C HIS A 73 -16.85 7.18 3.51
N ILE A 74 -18.19 7.28 3.49
CA ILE A 74 -19.03 6.65 2.47
C ILE A 74 -18.75 7.21 1.07
N ARG A 75 -18.50 8.53 0.92
CA ARG A 75 -18.07 9.10 -0.38
C ARG A 75 -16.73 8.52 -0.82
N ASN A 76 -15.73 8.48 0.06
CA ASN A 76 -14.42 7.96 -0.26
C ASN A 76 -14.50 6.47 -0.70
N MET A 77 -15.28 5.65 0.00
CA MET A 77 -15.53 4.25 -0.39
C MET A 77 -16.28 4.11 -1.73
N LEU A 78 -17.12 5.09 -2.12
CA LEU A 78 -17.78 5.12 -3.41
C LEU A 78 -16.83 5.57 -4.53
N GLU A 79 -16.00 6.59 -4.28
CA GLU A 79 -14.97 7.07 -5.21
C GLU A 79 -13.89 6.00 -5.46
N GLU A 80 -13.44 5.29 -4.42
CA GLU A 80 -12.58 4.11 -4.54
C GLU A 80 -13.23 3.03 -5.43
N ARG A 81 -14.49 2.67 -5.16
CA ARG A 81 -15.25 1.70 -5.96
C ARG A 81 -15.41 2.14 -7.41
N GLU A 82 -15.66 3.42 -7.68
CA GLU A 82 -15.80 3.96 -9.03
C GLU A 82 -14.45 3.98 -9.77
N SER A 83 -13.35 4.33 -9.08
CA SER A 83 -12.00 4.25 -9.64
C SER A 83 -11.59 2.82 -10.02
N LEU A 84 -11.86 1.83 -9.16
CA LEU A 84 -11.65 0.40 -9.43
C LEU A 84 -12.54 -0.09 -10.58
N THR A 85 -13.78 0.41 -10.68
CA THR A 85 -14.66 0.07 -11.81
C THR A 85 -14.09 0.60 -13.12
N ALA A 86 -13.60 1.84 -13.14
CA ALA A 86 -12.93 2.43 -14.30
C ALA A 86 -11.57 1.76 -14.64
N GLU A 87 -10.89 1.14 -13.67
CA GLU A 87 -9.74 0.26 -13.91
C GLU A 87 -10.16 -1.03 -14.62
N TYR A 88 -11.14 -1.76 -14.08
CA TYR A 88 -11.65 -2.97 -14.72
C TYR A 88 -12.23 -2.70 -16.11
N GLU A 89 -12.84 -1.54 -16.37
CA GLU A 89 -13.31 -1.15 -17.70
C GLU A 89 -12.14 -0.92 -18.67
N ARG A 90 -11.10 -0.17 -18.26
CA ARG A 90 -9.88 0.03 -19.07
C ARG A 90 -9.15 -1.27 -19.38
N ASP A 91 -9.02 -2.16 -18.40
CA ASP A 91 -8.36 -3.46 -18.60
C ASP A 91 -9.18 -4.37 -19.53
N ASN A 92 -10.52 -4.32 -19.43
CA ASN A 92 -11.40 -5.00 -20.39
C ASN A 92 -11.29 -4.41 -21.81
N GLU A 93 -11.14 -3.10 -21.96
CA GLU A 93 -10.87 -2.48 -23.26
C GLU A 93 -9.50 -2.88 -23.80
N HIS A 94 -8.46 -2.89 -22.97
CA HIS A 94 -7.13 -3.34 -23.35
C HIS A 94 -7.15 -4.79 -23.85
N LEU A 95 -7.71 -5.72 -23.07
CA LEU A 95 -7.87 -7.13 -23.44
C LEU A 95 -8.70 -7.30 -24.73
N ARG A 96 -9.71 -6.46 -24.98
CA ARG A 96 -10.45 -6.45 -26.26
C ARG A 96 -9.57 -5.99 -27.42
N THR A 97 -8.71 -4.99 -27.23
CA THR A 97 -7.75 -4.56 -28.27
C THR A 97 -6.67 -5.61 -28.54
N GLU A 98 -6.17 -6.29 -27.52
CA GLU A 98 -5.22 -7.42 -27.70
C GLU A 98 -5.88 -8.58 -28.44
N LEU A 99 -7.09 -9.00 -28.04
CA LEU A 99 -7.84 -10.04 -28.75
C LEU A 99 -8.15 -9.66 -30.21
N ALA A 100 -8.35 -8.37 -30.51
CA ALA A 100 -8.51 -7.89 -31.88
C ALA A 100 -7.18 -7.92 -32.66
N GLN A 101 -6.05 -7.56 -32.04
CA GLN A 101 -4.72 -7.66 -32.65
C GLN A 101 -4.32 -9.11 -32.91
N MET A 102 -4.52 -10.01 -31.95
CA MET A 102 -4.24 -11.45 -32.10
C MET A 102 -5.08 -12.07 -33.22
N LYS A 103 -6.38 -11.72 -33.33
CA LYS A 103 -7.21 -12.12 -34.46
C LYS A 103 -6.69 -11.58 -35.79
N HIS A 104 -6.29 -10.31 -35.84
CA HIS A 104 -5.76 -9.72 -37.07
C HIS A 104 -4.43 -10.37 -37.50
N GLN A 105 -3.53 -10.66 -36.55
CA GLN A 105 -2.31 -11.43 -36.81
C GLN A 105 -2.62 -12.83 -37.32
N GLN A 106 -3.58 -13.53 -36.70
CA GLN A 106 -4.03 -14.86 -37.15
C GLN A 106 -4.66 -14.79 -38.55
N GLU A 107 -5.46 -13.76 -38.86
CA GLU A 107 -6.00 -13.55 -40.21
C GLU A 107 -4.93 -13.27 -41.27
N CYS A 108 -3.85 -12.57 -40.91
CA CYS A 108 -2.70 -12.36 -41.80
C CYS A 108 -1.93 -13.67 -42.01
N GLN A 109 -1.62 -14.42 -40.95
CA GLN A 109 -0.98 -15.74 -41.05
C GLN A 109 -1.81 -16.74 -41.86
N CYS A 110 -3.14 -16.75 -41.70
CA CYS A 110 -4.03 -17.57 -42.52
C CYS A 110 -4.00 -17.14 -44.00
N LYS A 111 -3.88 -15.84 -44.32
CA LYS A 111 -3.72 -15.37 -45.71
C LYS A 111 -2.37 -15.76 -46.28
N GLU A 112 -1.29 -15.65 -45.52
CA GLU A 112 0.05 -16.11 -45.91
C GLU A 112 0.05 -17.62 -46.21
N VAL A 113 -0.63 -18.44 -45.38
CA VAL A 113 -0.79 -19.88 -45.62
C VAL A 113 -1.66 -20.17 -46.86
N VAL A 114 -2.75 -19.41 -47.07
CA VAL A 114 -3.58 -19.48 -48.29
C VAL A 114 -2.74 -19.18 -49.53
N GLU A 115 -1.99 -18.07 -49.53
CA GLU A 115 -1.15 -17.65 -50.66
C GLU A 115 -0.02 -18.64 -50.95
N MET A 116 0.59 -19.26 -49.92
CA MET A 116 1.57 -20.33 -50.10
C MET A 116 0.94 -21.61 -50.68
N LEU A 117 -0.24 -22.02 -50.19
CA LEU A 117 -0.94 -23.18 -50.75
C LEU A 117 -1.38 -22.94 -52.19
N GLU A 118 -1.81 -21.73 -52.55
CA GLU A 118 -2.17 -21.37 -53.92
C GLU A 118 -0.94 -21.33 -54.86
N GLN A 119 0.22 -20.86 -54.37
CA GLN A 119 1.48 -20.87 -55.14
C GLN A 119 2.00 -22.29 -55.43
N GLU A 120 1.88 -23.22 -54.49
CA GLU A 120 2.22 -24.65 -54.67
C GLU A 120 1.11 -25.45 -55.40
N GLY A 121 0.06 -24.79 -55.91
CA GLY A 121 -1.02 -25.43 -56.67
C GLY A 121 -2.06 -26.18 -55.82
N LEU A 122 -1.99 -26.08 -54.50
CA LEU A 122 -2.88 -26.70 -53.51
C LEU A 122 -4.09 -25.81 -53.14
N ALA A 123 -4.56 -24.98 -54.08
CA ALA A 123 -5.66 -24.04 -53.88
C ALA A 123 -6.96 -24.71 -53.38
N GLU A 124 -7.20 -25.99 -53.72
CA GLU A 124 -8.39 -26.74 -53.31
C GLU A 124 -8.52 -26.93 -51.79
N ILE A 125 -7.42 -26.83 -51.03
CA ILE A 125 -7.42 -26.92 -49.55
C ILE A 125 -7.17 -25.58 -48.85
N SER A 126 -6.93 -24.49 -49.58
CA SER A 126 -6.59 -23.18 -48.95
C SER A 126 -7.72 -22.66 -48.05
N HIS A 127 -8.97 -23.02 -48.35
CA HIS A 127 -10.16 -22.64 -47.56
C HIS A 127 -10.64 -23.71 -46.55
N SER A 128 -9.96 -24.85 -46.45
CA SER A 128 -10.23 -25.88 -45.43
C SER A 128 -9.75 -25.45 -44.04
N SER A 129 -10.18 -26.13 -42.97
CA SER A 129 -9.63 -25.86 -41.64
C SER A 129 -8.14 -26.21 -41.56
N ALA A 130 -7.39 -25.55 -40.68
CA ALA A 130 -5.96 -25.84 -40.49
C ALA A 130 -5.68 -27.31 -40.15
N SER A 131 -6.61 -27.99 -39.46
CA SER A 131 -6.57 -29.44 -39.22
C SER A 131 -6.70 -30.28 -40.49
N GLU A 132 -7.54 -29.88 -41.44
CA GLU A 132 -7.72 -30.56 -42.74
C GLU A 132 -6.55 -30.27 -43.68
N GLN A 133 -6.04 -29.02 -43.70
CA GLN A 133 -4.83 -28.65 -44.42
C GLN A 133 -3.63 -29.48 -43.97
N VAL A 134 -3.39 -29.58 -42.64
CA VAL A 134 -2.31 -30.41 -42.09
C VAL A 134 -2.54 -31.89 -42.39
N ALA A 135 -3.77 -32.39 -42.31
CA ALA A 135 -4.07 -33.79 -42.66
C ALA A 135 -3.78 -34.08 -44.15
N TYR A 136 -4.17 -33.19 -45.06
CA TYR A 136 -3.90 -33.33 -46.50
C TYR A 136 -2.40 -33.26 -46.80
N LEU A 137 -1.68 -32.28 -46.23
CA LEU A 137 -0.23 -32.15 -46.39
C LEU A 137 0.53 -33.35 -45.81
N LEU A 138 0.04 -33.97 -44.73
CA LEU A 138 0.60 -35.23 -44.22
C LEU A 138 0.35 -36.41 -45.16
N VAL A 139 -0.82 -36.48 -45.80
CA VAL A 139 -1.12 -37.51 -46.82
C VAL A 139 -0.25 -37.32 -48.06
N GLU A 140 -0.16 -36.12 -48.64
CA GLU A 140 0.71 -35.88 -49.80
C GLU A 140 2.19 -36.06 -49.45
N ARG A 141 2.63 -35.74 -48.22
CA ARG A 141 3.99 -36.08 -47.77
C ARG A 141 4.24 -37.59 -47.78
N VAL A 142 3.25 -38.41 -47.44
CA VAL A 142 3.38 -39.88 -47.51
C VAL A 142 3.35 -40.37 -48.97
N THR A 143 2.42 -39.90 -49.81
CA THR A 143 2.36 -40.32 -51.23
C THR A 143 3.61 -39.89 -52.02
N LEU A 144 4.19 -38.73 -51.69
CA LEU A 144 5.46 -38.27 -52.26
C LEU A 144 6.65 -39.12 -51.78
N LEU A 145 6.69 -39.51 -50.50
CA LEU A 145 7.72 -40.43 -50.00
C LEU A 145 7.60 -41.81 -50.67
N GLU A 146 6.39 -42.38 -50.78
CA GLU A 146 6.15 -43.64 -51.50
C GLU A 146 6.58 -43.55 -52.98
N ARG A 147 6.28 -42.44 -53.67
CA ARG A 147 6.73 -42.17 -55.04
C ARG A 147 8.26 -42.06 -55.14
N LEU A 148 8.91 -41.46 -54.14
CA LEU A 148 10.36 -41.26 -54.09
C LEU A 148 11.08 -42.58 -53.84
N GLU A 149 10.66 -43.38 -52.85
CA GLU A 149 11.17 -44.75 -52.66
C GLU A 149 10.92 -45.63 -53.91
N ALA A 150 9.78 -45.45 -54.59
CA ALA A 150 9.48 -46.15 -55.84
C ALA A 150 10.31 -45.64 -57.03
N ALA A 151 10.91 -44.45 -56.95
CA ALA A 151 11.89 -43.95 -57.91
C ALA A 151 13.29 -44.46 -57.57
N GLU A 152 13.67 -44.51 -56.28
CA GLU A 152 14.92 -45.13 -55.80
C GLU A 152 14.98 -46.62 -56.18
N ARG A 153 13.91 -47.39 -55.94
CA ARG A 153 13.82 -48.80 -56.38
C ARG A 153 13.91 -48.98 -57.91
N LYS A 154 13.51 -47.97 -58.69
CA LYS A 154 13.71 -47.94 -60.16
C LYS A 154 15.15 -47.58 -60.53
N LEU A 155 15.80 -46.71 -59.76
CA LEU A 155 17.20 -46.36 -59.94
C LEU A 155 18.12 -47.53 -59.57
N ASP A 156 17.85 -48.26 -58.49
CA ASP A 156 18.56 -49.48 -58.10
C ASP A 156 18.45 -50.57 -59.17
N THR A 157 17.25 -50.78 -59.72
CA THR A 157 17.04 -51.76 -60.79
C THR A 157 17.62 -51.31 -62.13
N GLN A 158 17.67 -50.00 -62.43
CA GLN A 158 18.45 -49.47 -63.54
C GLN A 158 19.96 -49.63 -63.31
N THR A 159 20.46 -49.45 -62.09
CA THR A 159 21.89 -49.62 -61.74
C THR A 159 22.31 -51.08 -61.89
N LEU A 160 21.50 -52.03 -61.41
CA LEU A 160 21.68 -53.46 -61.66
C LEU A 160 21.71 -53.81 -63.16
N THR A 161 20.97 -53.08 -63.99
CA THR A 161 20.96 -53.26 -65.46
C THR A 161 22.16 -52.56 -66.13
N GLY A 162 22.62 -51.43 -65.59
CA GLY A 162 23.80 -50.69 -66.03
C GLY A 162 25.10 -51.44 -65.77
N ASN A 163 25.25 -52.04 -64.59
CA ASN A 163 26.41 -52.84 -64.19
C ASN A 163 26.72 -53.97 -65.19
N LEU A 164 25.69 -54.63 -65.74
CA LEU A 164 25.84 -55.66 -66.78
C LEU A 164 26.40 -55.14 -68.11
N ARG A 165 26.32 -53.83 -68.35
CA ARG A 165 26.83 -53.17 -69.56
C ARG A 165 28.18 -52.48 -69.33
N GLU A 166 28.40 -51.94 -68.13
CA GLU A 166 29.71 -51.43 -67.72
C GLU A 166 30.75 -52.55 -67.60
N VAL A 167 30.41 -53.74 -67.09
CA VAL A 167 31.35 -54.88 -67.07
C VAL A 167 31.85 -55.22 -68.48
N HIS A 168 30.97 -55.20 -69.49
CA HIS A 168 31.36 -55.53 -70.86
C HIS A 168 32.22 -54.43 -71.52
N LEU A 169 31.91 -53.15 -71.28
CA LEU A 169 32.78 -52.04 -71.71
C LEU A 169 34.13 -52.05 -70.97
N GLN A 170 34.15 -52.43 -69.69
CA GLN A 170 35.37 -52.51 -68.89
C GLN A 170 36.29 -53.63 -69.38
N GLU A 171 35.73 -54.79 -69.77
CA GLU A 171 36.47 -55.86 -70.44
C GLU A 171 37.11 -55.40 -71.76
N GLU A 172 36.36 -54.68 -72.61
CA GLU A 172 36.92 -54.10 -73.85
C GLU A 172 38.01 -53.05 -73.57
N LEU A 173 37.79 -52.15 -72.60
CA LEU A 173 38.73 -51.11 -72.22
C LEU A 173 40.01 -51.65 -71.60
N ASP A 174 39.93 -52.69 -70.76
CA ASP A 174 41.13 -53.33 -70.20
C ASP A 174 41.91 -54.14 -71.24
N HIS A 175 41.24 -54.68 -72.28
CA HIS A 175 41.93 -55.30 -73.42
C HIS A 175 42.67 -54.26 -74.28
N ILE A 176 42.05 -53.10 -74.53
CA ILE A 176 42.69 -51.95 -75.19
C ILE A 176 43.85 -51.41 -74.34
N ARG A 177 43.68 -51.35 -73.01
CA ARG A 177 44.71 -50.91 -72.06
C ARG A 177 45.91 -51.84 -72.05
N GLN A 178 45.72 -53.17 -72.02
CA GLN A 178 46.81 -54.13 -72.12
C GLN A 178 47.57 -53.99 -73.44
N THR A 179 46.84 -53.87 -74.57
CA THR A 179 47.45 -53.65 -75.90
C THR A 179 48.32 -52.40 -75.92
N LEU A 180 47.82 -51.27 -75.41
CA LEU A 180 48.57 -50.00 -75.32
C LEU A 180 49.73 -50.06 -74.33
N GLU A 181 49.62 -50.81 -73.23
CA GLU A 181 50.73 -51.00 -72.28
C GLU A 181 51.85 -51.88 -72.88
N GLU A 182 51.52 -52.87 -73.70
CA GLU A 182 52.49 -53.67 -74.44
C GLU A 182 53.19 -52.87 -75.56
N GLU A 183 52.45 -52.09 -76.35
CA GLU A 183 53.02 -51.17 -77.35
C GLU A 183 53.94 -50.12 -76.67
N LEU A 184 53.48 -49.50 -75.58
CA LEU A 184 54.26 -48.50 -74.84
C LEU A 184 55.50 -49.13 -74.17
N LYS A 185 55.48 -50.42 -73.86
CA LYS A 185 56.63 -51.16 -73.33
C LYS A 185 57.65 -51.45 -74.44
N GLN A 186 57.22 -51.93 -75.61
CA GLN A 186 58.09 -52.06 -76.79
C GLN A 186 58.68 -50.71 -77.22
N GLN A 187 57.90 -49.62 -77.15
CA GLN A 187 58.39 -48.26 -77.43
C GLN A 187 59.43 -47.79 -76.39
N LYS A 188 59.31 -48.18 -75.12
CA LYS A 188 60.31 -47.87 -74.07
C LYS A 188 61.58 -48.71 -74.22
N GLU A 189 61.47 -49.99 -74.57
CA GLU A 189 62.61 -50.89 -74.77
C GLU A 189 63.43 -50.47 -76.02
N THR A 190 62.76 -50.13 -77.14
CA THR A 190 63.42 -49.54 -78.32
C THR A 190 64.05 -48.18 -78.03
N MET A 191 63.40 -47.31 -77.23
CA MET A 191 63.99 -46.06 -76.76
C MET A 191 65.21 -46.27 -75.84
N HIS A 192 65.25 -47.32 -75.02
CA HIS A 192 66.41 -47.61 -74.15
C HIS A 192 67.63 -48.01 -74.98
N HIS A 193 67.46 -48.93 -75.94
CA HIS A 193 68.52 -49.35 -76.85
C HIS A 193 69.03 -48.20 -77.75
N ALA A 194 68.15 -47.29 -78.18
CA ALA A 194 68.56 -46.07 -78.89
C ALA A 194 69.40 -45.12 -78.01
N LYS A 195 69.09 -45.04 -76.71
CA LYS A 195 69.74 -44.11 -75.76
C LYS A 195 71.10 -44.59 -75.28
N GLU A 196 71.31 -45.90 -75.15
CA GLU A 196 72.60 -46.50 -74.79
C GLU A 196 73.67 -46.35 -75.90
N SER A 197 73.25 -46.15 -77.15
CA SER A 197 74.15 -45.93 -78.30
C SER A 197 74.76 -44.51 -78.35
N MET A 198 74.20 -43.54 -77.60
CA MET A 198 74.43 -42.11 -77.85
C MET A 198 75.01 -41.31 -76.66
N ASN A 199 75.80 -41.93 -75.78
CA ASN A 199 76.62 -41.17 -74.83
C ASN A 199 77.95 -41.86 -74.43
N LYS A 200 78.96 -41.68 -75.28
CA LYS A 200 80.39 -41.65 -74.88
C LYS A 200 80.91 -40.22 -75.12
N GLY A 201 81.61 -39.66 -74.15
CA GLY A 201 82.01 -38.25 -74.12
C GLY A 201 81.19 -37.51 -73.05
N GLN A 202 81.70 -37.07 -71.88
CA GLN A 202 82.98 -36.51 -71.45
C GLN A 202 82.93 -34.98 -71.31
N GLU A 203 83.07 -34.54 -70.06
CA GLU A 203 83.54 -33.24 -69.58
C GLU A 203 82.67 -31.97 -69.67
N SER A 204 83.06 -31.04 -68.79
CA SER A 204 82.53 -29.71 -68.49
C SER A 204 83.65 -28.68 -68.79
N PRO A 205 83.62 -27.38 -68.41
CA PRO A 205 82.57 -26.56 -67.75
C PRO A 205 82.40 -25.17 -68.43
N THR A 206 81.90 -24.16 -67.68
CA THR A 206 81.97 -22.69 -67.96
C THR A 206 81.08 -22.09 -69.06
N GLN A 207 80.67 -20.80 -69.06
CA GLN A 207 80.39 -19.81 -67.99
C GLN A 207 79.67 -18.58 -68.64
N SER A 208 79.02 -17.71 -67.83
CA SER A 208 78.63 -16.31 -68.17
C SER A 208 77.33 -16.13 -68.98
N PRO A 209 76.68 -14.93 -69.05
CA PRO A 209 77.18 -13.61 -68.63
C PRO A 209 76.20 -12.68 -67.85
N TRP A 210 75.54 -13.13 -66.77
CA TRP A 210 74.68 -12.22 -65.94
C TRP A 210 75.26 -11.80 -64.58
N ARG A 211 76.35 -12.41 -64.10
CA ARG A 211 77.04 -11.99 -62.86
C ARG A 211 78.08 -10.89 -63.12
N LYS A 212 77.66 -9.69 -63.53
CA LYS A 212 78.59 -8.56 -63.70
C LYS A 212 78.09 -7.17 -63.26
N LEU A 213 77.05 -7.12 -62.43
CA LEU A 213 76.65 -5.95 -61.63
C LEU A 213 76.41 -6.38 -60.17
N PHE A 214 77.46 -6.91 -59.54
CA PHE A 214 77.59 -6.92 -58.07
C PHE A 214 77.61 -5.45 -57.57
N GLY A 215 77.15 -5.08 -56.38
CA GLY A 215 76.58 -5.83 -55.26
C GLY A 215 76.88 -5.12 -53.93
N VAL A 216 76.60 -5.77 -52.79
CA VAL A 216 77.14 -5.45 -51.44
C VAL A 216 76.52 -4.26 -50.66
N ARG A 217 75.79 -4.61 -49.58
CA ARG A 217 75.56 -3.92 -48.28
C ARG A 217 74.46 -2.83 -48.10
N LYS A 218 73.53 -3.21 -47.20
CA LYS A 218 72.96 -2.48 -46.04
C LYS A 218 71.93 -1.35 -46.24
N ALA A 219 70.92 -1.44 -45.35
CA ALA A 219 70.12 -0.38 -44.74
C ALA A 219 68.97 0.29 -45.54
N THR A 220 67.75 -0.13 -45.16
CA THR A 220 66.56 0.71 -44.92
C THR A 220 65.76 1.28 -46.13
N GLN A 221 64.42 1.26 -45.96
CA GLN A 221 63.35 1.86 -46.78
C GLN A 221 62.86 1.12 -48.04
N ARG A 222 61.54 1.26 -48.29
CA ARG A 222 60.68 0.65 -49.35
C ARG A 222 60.69 -0.89 -49.39
N ALA A 223 59.60 -1.63 -49.14
CA ALA A 223 58.15 -1.39 -49.23
C ALA A 223 57.59 -1.18 -50.64
N GLN A 224 56.41 -1.77 -50.88
CA GLN A 224 55.56 -1.73 -52.10
C GLN A 224 56.01 -2.55 -53.32
N SER A 225 55.64 -3.84 -53.34
CA SER A 225 55.18 -4.53 -54.57
C SER A 225 54.11 -5.61 -54.30
N LEU A 226 53.30 -5.41 -53.25
CA LEU A 226 51.98 -6.03 -53.09
C LEU A 226 50.95 -4.90 -53.07
N THR A 227 49.78 -5.11 -53.67
CA THR A 227 48.79 -4.05 -53.90
C THR A 227 48.15 -3.58 -52.59
N PRO A 228 47.99 -2.26 -52.36
CA PRO A 228 47.50 -1.74 -51.08
C PRO A 228 46.15 -2.32 -50.64
N ALA A 229 45.25 -2.55 -51.62
CA ALA A 229 43.93 -3.12 -51.40
C ALA A 229 43.96 -4.48 -50.68
N HIS A 230 44.87 -5.40 -51.04
CA HIS A 230 44.90 -6.72 -50.42
C HIS A 230 45.40 -6.68 -48.97
N THR A 231 46.40 -5.87 -48.66
CA THR A 231 46.86 -5.69 -47.27
C THR A 231 45.81 -5.01 -46.40
N GLU A 232 45.01 -4.09 -46.95
CA GLU A 232 43.96 -3.40 -46.20
C GLU A 232 42.70 -4.26 -46.04
N VAL A 233 42.31 -5.04 -47.06
CA VAL A 233 41.24 -6.05 -46.95
C VAL A 233 41.61 -7.11 -45.91
N LEU A 234 42.83 -7.68 -45.94
CA LEU A 234 43.31 -8.62 -44.93
C LEU A 234 43.49 -8.01 -43.52
N ALA A 235 43.43 -6.68 -43.39
CA ALA A 235 43.35 -6.00 -42.09
C ALA A 235 41.90 -5.84 -41.64
N LYS A 236 41.00 -5.39 -42.54
CA LYS A 236 39.56 -5.27 -42.32
C LYS A 236 38.93 -6.61 -41.96
N GLU A 237 39.18 -7.65 -42.75
CA GLU A 237 38.75 -9.03 -42.53
C GLU A 237 39.24 -9.60 -41.19
N ARG A 238 40.44 -9.20 -40.72
CA ARG A 238 40.94 -9.57 -39.37
C ARG A 238 40.27 -8.77 -38.25
N THR A 239 39.89 -7.52 -38.47
CA THR A 239 39.08 -6.76 -37.50
C THR A 239 37.62 -7.22 -37.47
N GLU A 240 37.09 -7.71 -38.60
CA GLU A 240 35.75 -8.27 -38.73
C GLU A 240 35.66 -9.66 -38.11
N ARG A 241 36.62 -10.57 -38.39
CA ARG A 241 36.74 -11.85 -37.64
C ARG A 241 36.81 -11.60 -36.14
N LYS A 242 37.62 -10.65 -35.67
CA LYS A 242 37.71 -10.30 -34.25
C LYS A 242 36.45 -9.65 -33.67
N LYS A 243 35.54 -9.11 -34.49
CA LYS A 243 34.20 -8.70 -34.02
C LYS A 243 33.35 -9.94 -33.90
N LEU A 244 33.19 -10.70 -34.98
CA LEU A 244 32.39 -11.94 -35.03
C LEU A 244 32.81 -12.97 -33.96
N GLU A 245 34.10 -13.08 -33.64
CA GLU A 245 34.62 -13.90 -32.54
C GLU A 245 34.04 -13.44 -31.19
N ARG A 246 34.03 -12.13 -30.90
CA ARG A 246 33.42 -11.58 -29.68
C ARG A 246 31.91 -11.63 -29.69
N ASP A 247 31.28 -11.35 -30.83
CA ASP A 247 29.82 -11.39 -31.00
C ASP A 247 29.33 -12.84 -30.76
N LEU A 248 30.12 -13.84 -31.14
CA LEU A 248 29.88 -15.26 -30.89
C LEU A 248 30.23 -15.71 -29.46
N GLU A 249 31.31 -15.20 -28.86
CA GLU A 249 31.61 -15.38 -27.43
C GLU A 249 30.50 -14.79 -26.55
N GLU A 250 29.97 -13.61 -26.89
CA GLU A 250 28.87 -12.95 -26.20
C GLU A 250 27.55 -13.70 -26.43
N ALA A 251 27.25 -14.12 -27.66
CA ALA A 251 26.08 -14.96 -27.94
C ALA A 251 26.14 -16.31 -27.18
N SER A 252 27.32 -16.94 -27.12
CA SER A 252 27.53 -18.17 -26.33
C SER A 252 27.39 -17.92 -24.83
N SER A 253 27.81 -16.75 -24.34
CA SER A 253 27.65 -16.36 -22.92
C SER A 253 26.18 -16.10 -22.58
N ARG A 254 25.43 -15.41 -23.45
CA ARG A 254 23.98 -15.20 -23.31
C ARG A 254 23.21 -16.53 -23.38
N LEU A 255 23.59 -17.44 -24.28
CA LEU A 255 23.02 -18.79 -24.36
C LEU A 255 23.29 -19.60 -23.08
N ALA A 256 24.51 -19.51 -22.53
CA ALA A 256 24.85 -20.17 -21.26
C ALA A 256 24.02 -19.62 -20.09
N MET A 257 23.83 -18.30 -20.00
CA MET A 257 22.95 -17.70 -18.98
C MET A 257 21.49 -18.12 -19.16
N ALA A 258 20.97 -18.13 -20.40
CA ALA A 258 19.62 -18.62 -20.68
C ALA A 258 19.45 -20.11 -20.32
N HIS A 259 20.46 -20.94 -20.54
CA HIS A 259 20.47 -22.35 -20.10
C HIS A 259 20.63 -22.52 -18.58
N GLU A 260 21.11 -21.51 -17.85
CA GLU A 260 21.13 -21.48 -16.38
C GLU A 260 19.76 -21.05 -15.85
N GLU A 261 19.20 -19.99 -16.41
CA GLU A 261 17.88 -19.45 -16.10
C GLU A 261 16.76 -20.46 -16.37
N ILE A 262 16.79 -21.16 -17.50
CA ILE A 262 15.87 -22.29 -17.81
C ILE A 262 16.00 -23.41 -16.77
N ARG A 263 17.20 -23.70 -16.25
CA ARG A 263 17.38 -24.71 -15.17
C ARG A 263 16.83 -24.20 -13.84
N ASN A 264 17.15 -22.98 -13.44
CA ASN A 264 16.61 -22.37 -12.22
C ASN A 264 15.07 -22.34 -12.26
N LEU A 265 14.47 -21.91 -13.37
CA LEU A 265 13.02 -21.95 -13.57
C LEU A 265 12.45 -23.37 -13.59
N THR A 266 13.20 -24.37 -14.09
CA THR A 266 12.79 -25.78 -14.03
C THR A 266 12.82 -26.32 -12.60
N ASP A 267 13.87 -26.01 -11.83
CA ASP A 267 14.01 -26.40 -10.43
C ASP A 267 12.98 -25.68 -9.54
N GLU A 268 12.69 -24.40 -9.79
CA GLU A 268 11.60 -23.65 -9.17
C GLU A 268 10.22 -24.24 -9.52
N LEU A 269 9.98 -24.60 -10.79
CA LEU A 269 8.74 -25.27 -11.19
C LEU A 269 8.60 -26.66 -10.53
N ASP A 270 9.68 -27.40 -10.38
CA ASP A 270 9.67 -28.70 -9.70
C ASP A 270 9.57 -28.58 -8.17
N LEU A 271 10.08 -27.51 -7.57
CA LEU A 271 9.81 -27.15 -6.17
C LEU A 271 8.36 -26.72 -5.98
N ALA A 272 7.81 -25.91 -6.89
CA ALA A 272 6.40 -25.51 -6.89
C ALA A 272 5.47 -26.71 -7.08
N ARG A 273 5.81 -27.67 -7.97
CA ARG A 273 5.08 -28.95 -8.11
C ARG A 273 5.14 -29.79 -6.83
N LYS A 274 6.29 -29.85 -6.13
CA LYS A 274 6.43 -30.55 -4.85
C LYS A 274 5.62 -29.89 -3.74
N ALA A 275 5.54 -28.56 -3.71
CA ALA A 275 4.67 -27.81 -2.80
C ALA A 275 3.17 -28.02 -3.14
N GLN A 276 2.81 -27.96 -4.42
CA GLN A 276 1.44 -28.18 -4.90
C GLN A 276 0.95 -29.60 -4.62
N ALA A 277 1.83 -30.61 -4.69
CA ALA A 277 1.53 -31.98 -4.27
C ALA A 277 1.24 -32.10 -2.77
N PHE A 278 1.78 -31.20 -1.94
CA PHE A 278 1.45 -31.09 -0.52
C PHE A 278 0.10 -30.37 -0.29
N CYS A 279 -0.15 -29.28 -1.01
CA CYS A 279 -1.41 -28.51 -0.94
C CYS A 279 -2.60 -29.20 -1.63
N GLY A 280 -2.40 -30.34 -2.30
CA GLY A 280 -3.48 -31.12 -2.93
C GLY A 280 -4.57 -31.56 -1.94
N SER A 281 -4.21 -31.73 -0.66
CA SER A 281 -5.15 -31.99 0.45
C SER A 281 -6.15 -30.84 0.65
N ASP A 282 -5.64 -29.61 0.68
CA ASP A 282 -6.46 -28.42 0.94
C ASP A 282 -7.24 -27.95 -0.29
N LEU A 283 -6.78 -28.32 -1.49
CA LEU A 283 -7.54 -28.16 -2.73
C LEU A 283 -8.80 -29.04 -2.79
N GLN A 284 -8.84 -30.18 -2.09
CA GLN A 284 -10.08 -30.96 -1.97
C GLN A 284 -11.05 -30.35 -0.95
N THR A 285 -10.57 -29.90 0.21
CA THR A 285 -11.43 -29.29 1.24
C THR A 285 -12.01 -27.95 0.76
N THR A 286 -11.20 -27.08 0.16
CA THR A 286 -11.67 -25.85 -0.48
C THR A 286 -12.57 -26.12 -1.69
N GLY A 287 -12.34 -27.21 -2.45
CA GLY A 287 -13.25 -27.64 -3.51
C GLY A 287 -14.67 -27.98 -3.01
N VAL A 288 -14.77 -28.65 -1.85
CA VAL A 288 -16.05 -28.94 -1.18
C VAL A 288 -16.68 -27.67 -0.61
N GLU A 289 -15.88 -26.78 -0.01
CA GLU A 289 -16.34 -25.49 0.51
C GLU A 289 -16.91 -24.60 -0.61
N VAL A 290 -16.23 -24.53 -1.76
CA VAL A 290 -16.70 -23.80 -2.95
C VAL A 290 -17.93 -24.45 -3.57
N ALA A 291 -18.07 -25.78 -3.53
CA ALA A 291 -19.30 -26.45 -3.96
C ALA A 291 -20.49 -26.10 -3.05
N ARG A 292 -20.27 -26.08 -1.72
CA ARG A 292 -21.26 -25.66 -0.71
C ARG A 292 -21.67 -24.20 -0.91
N LEU A 293 -20.71 -23.29 -1.06
CA LEU A 293 -20.96 -21.86 -1.30
C LEU A 293 -21.68 -21.62 -2.63
N LYS A 294 -21.34 -22.35 -3.70
CA LYS A 294 -22.10 -22.29 -4.98
C LYS A 294 -23.56 -22.73 -4.79
N GLN A 295 -23.82 -23.75 -3.99
CA GLN A 295 -25.20 -24.17 -3.68
C GLN A 295 -25.92 -23.13 -2.82
N GLU A 296 -25.25 -22.47 -1.89
CA GLU A 296 -25.83 -21.40 -1.06
C GLU A 296 -26.17 -20.15 -1.89
N VAL A 297 -25.26 -19.72 -2.76
CA VAL A 297 -25.48 -18.62 -3.72
C VAL A 297 -26.63 -18.94 -4.70
N GLU A 298 -26.78 -20.20 -5.11
CA GLU A 298 -27.88 -20.60 -5.99
C GLU A 298 -29.24 -20.61 -5.27
N LYS A 299 -29.30 -20.99 -3.99
CA LYS A 299 -30.51 -20.79 -3.16
C LYS A 299 -30.83 -19.30 -3.00
N LEU A 300 -29.83 -18.46 -2.71
CA LEU A 300 -30.01 -17.02 -2.53
C LEU A 300 -30.56 -16.39 -3.81
N LYS A 301 -29.98 -16.67 -4.98
CA LYS A 301 -30.53 -16.23 -6.28
C LYS A 301 -31.98 -16.64 -6.50
N GLN A 302 -32.38 -17.84 -6.05
CA GLN A 302 -33.75 -18.31 -6.16
C GLN A 302 -34.70 -17.57 -5.19
N CYS A 303 -34.24 -17.24 -3.98
CA CYS A 303 -34.94 -16.33 -3.08
C CYS A 303 -35.07 -14.92 -3.68
N ASP A 304 -33.96 -14.30 -4.09
CA ASP A 304 -33.90 -12.96 -4.67
C ASP A 304 -34.79 -12.85 -5.92
N MET A 305 -34.78 -13.86 -6.80
CA MET A 305 -35.63 -13.92 -7.99
C MET A 305 -37.12 -13.99 -7.61
N VAL A 306 -37.49 -14.74 -6.56
CA VAL A 306 -38.86 -14.82 -6.06
C VAL A 306 -39.29 -13.52 -5.38
N GLU A 307 -38.39 -12.81 -4.68
CA GLU A 307 -38.70 -11.51 -4.08
C GLU A 307 -38.76 -10.39 -5.13
N LEU A 308 -37.88 -10.39 -6.12
CA LEU A 308 -37.95 -9.52 -7.29
C LEU A 308 -39.27 -9.74 -8.06
N GLN A 309 -39.73 -10.99 -8.21
CA GLN A 309 -41.00 -11.28 -8.86
C GLN A 309 -42.20 -10.77 -8.03
N LYS A 310 -42.21 -10.98 -6.71
CA LYS A 310 -43.22 -10.38 -5.81
C LYS A 310 -43.22 -8.85 -5.87
N ALA A 311 -42.05 -8.23 -5.97
CA ALA A 311 -41.89 -6.79 -6.09
C ALA A 311 -42.41 -6.26 -7.44
N LYS A 312 -42.11 -6.96 -8.55
CA LYS A 312 -42.69 -6.67 -9.88
C LYS A 312 -44.21 -6.75 -9.86
N GLU A 313 -44.79 -7.85 -9.38
CA GLU A 313 -46.25 -7.97 -9.27
C GLU A 313 -46.86 -6.90 -8.34
N ARG A 314 -46.13 -6.43 -7.32
CA ARG A 314 -46.58 -5.34 -6.44
C ARG A 314 -46.56 -4.00 -7.16
N ASN A 315 -45.52 -3.71 -7.95
CA ASN A 315 -45.48 -2.51 -8.79
C ASN A 315 -46.55 -2.58 -9.89
N GLU A 316 -46.74 -3.71 -10.57
CA GLU A 316 -47.81 -3.89 -11.57
C GLU A 316 -49.20 -3.63 -10.97
N ARG A 317 -49.47 -4.11 -9.75
CA ARG A 317 -50.71 -3.78 -9.00
C ARG A 317 -50.80 -2.27 -8.74
N LEU A 318 -49.75 -1.65 -8.21
CA LEU A 318 -49.71 -0.20 -7.95
C LEU A 318 -49.87 0.63 -9.24
N ASP A 319 -49.31 0.21 -10.36
CA ASP A 319 -49.50 0.85 -11.67
C ASP A 319 -50.95 0.72 -12.15
N THR A 320 -51.61 -0.42 -11.96
CA THR A 320 -53.06 -0.53 -12.24
C THR A 320 -53.90 0.36 -11.32
N GLU A 321 -53.55 0.48 -10.03
CA GLU A 321 -54.21 1.40 -9.10
C GLU A 321 -53.97 2.87 -9.50
N ILE A 322 -52.74 3.24 -9.89
CA ILE A 322 -52.38 4.57 -10.40
C ILE A 322 -53.13 4.89 -11.70
N LEU A 323 -53.32 3.92 -12.60
CA LEU A 323 -54.11 4.10 -13.81
C LEU A 323 -55.60 4.32 -13.48
N VAL A 324 -56.19 3.51 -12.58
CA VAL A 324 -57.58 3.67 -12.12
C VAL A 324 -57.77 5.01 -11.39
N LEU A 325 -56.82 5.44 -10.56
CA LEU A 325 -56.84 6.74 -9.90
C LEU A 325 -56.71 7.89 -10.91
N ARG A 326 -55.84 7.76 -11.92
CA ARG A 326 -55.73 8.75 -13.02
C ARG A 326 -57.04 8.83 -13.83
N ASP A 327 -57.71 7.72 -14.10
CA ASP A 327 -59.04 7.73 -14.74
C ASP A 327 -60.14 8.27 -13.83
N ARG A 328 -60.07 8.04 -12.52
CA ARG A 328 -61.01 8.66 -11.56
C ARG A 328 -60.80 10.16 -11.46
N VAL A 329 -59.55 10.64 -11.46
CA VAL A 329 -59.24 12.07 -11.56
C VAL A 329 -59.72 12.63 -12.91
N ARG A 330 -59.49 11.94 -14.04
CA ARG A 330 -60.04 12.36 -15.35
C ARG A 330 -61.57 12.48 -15.33
N THR A 331 -62.30 11.52 -14.74
CA THR A 331 -63.77 11.63 -14.62
C THR A 331 -64.17 12.79 -13.71
N LEU A 332 -63.61 12.92 -12.51
CA LEU A 332 -63.88 14.04 -11.60
C LEU A 332 -63.59 15.40 -12.24
N ASP A 333 -62.56 15.49 -13.08
CA ASP A 333 -62.19 16.71 -13.78
C ASP A 333 -63.13 17.01 -14.97
N THR A 334 -63.70 15.98 -15.63
CA THR A 334 -64.82 16.15 -16.58
C THR A 334 -66.15 16.49 -15.89
N GLU A 335 -66.42 15.95 -14.70
CA GLU A 335 -67.56 16.32 -13.85
C GLU A 335 -67.43 17.80 -13.44
N ARG A 336 -66.25 18.22 -12.94
CA ARG A 336 -65.91 19.62 -12.62
C ARG A 336 -66.07 20.55 -13.81
N LYS A 337 -65.53 20.20 -14.99
CA LYS A 337 -65.69 20.99 -16.23
C LYS A 337 -67.16 21.07 -16.68
N SER A 338 -67.95 20.01 -16.46
CA SER A 338 -69.38 20.01 -16.76
C SER A 338 -70.18 20.88 -15.79
N LEU A 339 -69.80 20.91 -14.50
CA LEU A 339 -70.38 21.80 -13.49
C LEU A 339 -70.01 23.27 -13.75
N LEU A 340 -68.76 23.56 -14.09
CA LEU A 340 -68.32 24.90 -14.51
C LEU A 340 -69.08 25.37 -15.75
N LYS A 341 -69.21 24.53 -16.78
CA LYS A 341 -69.98 24.86 -17.99
C LYS A 341 -71.48 25.03 -17.71
N ARG A 342 -72.03 24.31 -16.72
CA ARG A 342 -73.40 24.53 -16.24
C ARG A 342 -73.53 25.89 -15.54
N LEU A 343 -72.57 26.27 -14.70
CA LEU A 343 -72.50 27.58 -14.05
C LEU A 343 -72.33 28.73 -15.04
N GLU A 344 -71.50 28.57 -16.09
CA GLU A 344 -71.39 29.54 -17.18
C GLU A 344 -72.71 29.69 -17.93
N ASN A 345 -73.37 28.58 -18.28
CA ASN A 345 -74.70 28.63 -18.90
C ASN A 345 -75.74 29.32 -17.98
N SER A 346 -75.71 29.09 -16.67
CA SER A 346 -76.55 29.83 -15.70
C SER A 346 -76.25 31.33 -15.68
N LYS A 347 -74.97 31.71 -15.81
CA LYS A 347 -74.51 33.10 -15.78
C LYS A 347 -74.74 33.86 -17.11
N ILE A 348 -74.85 33.12 -18.21
CA ILE A 348 -75.20 33.65 -19.55
C ILE A 348 -76.72 33.79 -19.73
N GLN A 349 -77.53 33.08 -18.94
CA GLN A 349 -79.00 33.27 -18.91
C GLN A 349 -79.46 34.36 -17.92
N SER A 350 -78.59 34.86 -17.03
CA SER A 350 -78.97 35.82 -15.97
C SER A 350 -78.76 37.30 -16.32
N SER A 351 -78.74 37.68 -17.61
CA SER A 351 -78.53 39.06 -18.05
C SER A 351 -79.47 39.50 -19.17
N ASN A 352 -80.76 39.20 -19.07
CA ASN A 352 -81.77 39.78 -19.96
C ASN A 352 -83.16 39.88 -19.31
N GLY A 353 -83.64 41.11 -19.05
CA GLY A 353 -85.06 41.46 -18.93
C GLY A 353 -85.87 41.00 -17.70
N GLY A 354 -85.98 41.87 -16.69
CA GLY A 354 -87.30 42.42 -16.29
C GLY A 354 -88.16 41.73 -15.22
N SER A 355 -88.59 42.56 -14.26
CA SER A 355 -89.96 42.63 -13.70
C SER A 355 -90.52 41.53 -12.78
N THR A 356 -90.52 41.84 -11.48
CA THR A 356 -91.69 41.97 -10.57
C THR A 356 -92.62 40.77 -10.21
N GLU A 357 -93.12 40.85 -8.97
CA GLU A 357 -94.35 40.24 -8.39
C GLU A 357 -94.26 38.91 -7.62
N HIS A 358 -95.27 38.70 -6.77
CA HIS A 358 -95.35 37.68 -5.71
C HIS A 358 -96.02 36.39 -6.18
N GLY A 359 -95.71 35.27 -5.50
CA GLY A 359 -96.26 33.94 -5.80
C GLY A 359 -96.32 33.00 -4.60
N SER A 360 -96.91 33.44 -3.50
CA SER A 360 -97.35 32.53 -2.42
C SER A 360 -98.38 31.53 -2.95
N ASN A 361 -98.31 30.25 -2.53
CA ASN A 361 -99.40 29.60 -1.77
C ASN A 361 -99.08 28.15 -1.37
N HIS A 362 -99.60 27.74 -0.20
CA HIS A 362 -99.66 26.35 0.25
C HIS A 362 -100.95 25.65 -0.24
N SER A 363 -100.85 24.33 -0.45
CA SER A 363 -101.96 23.36 -0.35
C SER A 363 -101.33 22.01 0.05
N VAL A 364 -101.50 21.51 1.28
CA VAL A 364 -102.68 20.78 1.82
C VAL A 364 -102.53 19.26 1.65
N GLN A 365 -103.00 18.58 2.69
CA GLN A 365 -103.26 17.14 2.94
C GLN A 365 -103.41 16.24 1.70
N ASP A 366 -102.87 15.02 1.69
CA ASP A 366 -103.20 13.88 2.57
C ASP A 366 -104.64 13.38 2.38
N ASP A 367 -104.77 12.27 1.67
CA ASP A 367 -105.97 11.42 1.61
C ASP A 367 -105.52 10.03 1.14
N GLY A 368 -105.89 8.98 1.88
CA GLY A 368 -105.51 7.59 1.60
C GLY A 368 -106.69 6.75 1.10
N ASN A 369 -106.42 5.51 0.70
CA ASN A 369 -107.47 4.48 0.65
C ASN A 369 -106.89 3.06 0.82
N ASP A 370 -107.73 2.16 1.33
CA ASP A 370 -107.38 0.80 1.76
C ASP A 370 -107.55 -0.28 0.68
N ASN A 371 -106.92 -1.44 0.94
CA ASN A 371 -107.32 -2.86 0.70
C ASN A 371 -108.48 -3.19 -0.28
N PRO A 372 -108.43 -4.35 -1.01
CA PRO A 372 -108.32 -5.66 -0.35
C PRO A 372 -107.66 -6.86 -1.08
N GLU A 373 -107.36 -7.89 -0.26
CA GLU A 373 -107.43 -9.37 -0.50
C GLU A 373 -106.93 -10.00 -1.83
N LEU A 374 -106.00 -10.97 -1.74
CA LEU A 374 -106.30 -12.42 -1.82
C LEU A 374 -105.04 -13.35 -1.77
N LEU A 375 -105.09 -14.32 -0.84
CA LEU A 375 -104.56 -15.70 -0.89
C LEU A 375 -103.09 -16.05 -1.29
N ASP A 376 -102.34 -16.42 -0.25
CA ASP A 376 -101.85 -17.80 0.04
C ASP A 376 -100.47 -18.34 -0.47
N ARG A 377 -99.71 -18.81 0.54
CA ARG A 377 -98.77 -19.95 0.59
C ARG A 377 -97.27 -19.79 0.18
N PRO A 378 -96.30 -20.39 0.92
CA PRO A 378 -94.88 -20.02 0.83
C PRO A 378 -93.95 -21.02 0.12
N LEU A 379 -92.77 -20.54 -0.30
CA LEU A 379 -91.62 -21.36 -0.69
C LEU A 379 -90.26 -20.75 -0.28
N ASN A 380 -89.29 -21.62 -0.02
CA ASN A 380 -87.83 -21.43 -0.10
C ASN A 380 -87.14 -20.38 0.82
N GLY A 381 -86.64 -20.85 1.98
CA GLY A 381 -85.71 -20.12 2.86
C GLY A 381 -84.28 -19.96 2.32
N SER A 382 -84.11 -19.63 1.04
CA SER A 382 -82.81 -19.40 0.40
C SER A 382 -82.35 -17.93 0.54
N GLU A 383 -83.28 -16.99 0.33
CA GLU A 383 -82.98 -15.56 0.27
C GLU A 383 -82.55 -15.00 1.62
N GLU A 384 -83.10 -15.47 2.74
CA GLU A 384 -82.80 -14.92 4.06
C GLU A 384 -81.32 -15.14 4.46
N HIS A 385 -80.71 -16.24 4.04
CA HIS A 385 -79.28 -16.50 4.24
C HIS A 385 -78.40 -15.63 3.33
N LEU A 386 -78.82 -15.41 2.08
CA LEU A 386 -78.13 -14.47 1.18
C LEU A 386 -78.22 -13.04 1.71
N HIS A 387 -79.40 -12.60 2.17
CA HIS A 387 -79.57 -11.26 2.74
C HIS A 387 -78.78 -11.06 4.04
N LYS A 388 -78.68 -12.08 4.90
CA LYS A 388 -77.81 -12.07 6.10
C LYS A 388 -76.32 -12.03 5.72
N ARG A 389 -75.89 -12.68 4.63
CA ARG A 389 -74.52 -12.63 4.13
C ARG A 389 -74.18 -11.28 3.51
N CYS A 390 -75.00 -10.78 2.58
CA CYS A 390 -74.83 -9.46 1.97
C CYS A 390 -74.87 -8.33 3.00
N ARG A 391 -75.69 -8.45 4.06
CA ARG A 391 -75.70 -7.50 5.18
C ARG A 391 -74.36 -7.48 5.91
N ARG A 392 -73.83 -8.64 6.33
CA ARG A 392 -72.50 -8.73 6.97
C ARG A 392 -71.38 -8.24 6.07
N GLU A 393 -71.41 -8.58 4.79
CA GLU A 393 -70.43 -8.08 3.81
C GLU A 393 -70.57 -6.58 3.53
N SER A 394 -71.72 -5.94 3.81
CA SER A 394 -71.86 -4.48 3.87
C SER A 394 -71.27 -3.94 5.18
N GLU A 395 -71.68 -4.49 6.32
CA GLU A 395 -71.22 -4.08 7.66
C GLU A 395 -69.68 -4.16 7.78
N ASP A 396 -69.05 -5.19 7.20
CA ASP A 396 -67.59 -5.34 7.07
C ASP A 396 -66.96 -4.28 6.17
N LYS A 397 -67.61 -3.95 5.03
CA LYS A 397 -67.15 -2.86 4.13
C LYS A 397 -67.29 -1.50 4.82
N ASP A 398 -68.36 -1.27 5.55
CA ASP A 398 -68.63 -0.05 6.32
C ASP A 398 -67.68 0.09 7.53
N CYS A 399 -67.23 -1.02 8.11
CA CYS A 399 -66.12 -1.03 9.08
C CYS A 399 -64.80 -0.65 8.40
N ARG A 400 -64.44 -1.29 7.28
CA ARG A 400 -63.21 -0.99 6.52
C ARG A 400 -63.20 0.44 5.98
N LEU A 401 -64.33 0.98 5.52
CA LEU A 401 -64.47 2.37 5.09
C LEU A 401 -64.24 3.34 6.23
N ARG A 402 -64.83 3.11 7.42
CA ARG A 402 -64.56 3.94 8.61
C ARG A 402 -63.11 3.83 9.09
N GLU A 403 -62.48 2.67 8.93
CA GLU A 403 -61.06 2.49 9.27
C GLU A 403 -60.14 3.18 8.27
N LEU A 404 -60.41 3.08 6.96
CA LEU A 404 -59.71 3.83 5.91
C LEU A 404 -59.92 5.34 6.06
N GLN A 405 -61.11 5.79 6.43
CA GLN A 405 -61.40 7.20 6.70
C GLN A 405 -60.60 7.72 7.90
N ARG A 406 -60.45 6.93 8.98
CA ARG A 406 -59.56 7.27 10.11
C ARG A 406 -58.08 7.29 9.72
N ARG A 407 -57.63 6.33 8.90
CA ARG A 407 -56.25 6.31 8.38
C ARG A 407 -55.98 7.53 7.49
N LEU A 408 -56.94 7.89 6.62
CA LEU A 408 -56.87 9.09 5.80
C LEU A 408 -56.83 10.37 6.65
N GLN A 409 -57.70 10.51 7.66
CA GLN A 409 -57.64 11.64 8.59
C GLN A 409 -56.31 11.70 9.36
N LYS A 410 -55.77 10.56 9.79
CA LYS A 410 -54.44 10.52 10.45
C LYS A 410 -53.33 10.95 9.49
N GLN A 411 -53.35 10.51 8.23
CA GLN A 411 -52.38 10.94 7.21
C GLN A 411 -52.56 12.41 6.82
N GLN A 412 -53.79 12.95 6.83
CA GLN A 412 -54.06 14.37 6.64
C GLN A 412 -53.47 15.18 7.79
N GLN A 413 -53.70 14.77 9.04
CA GLN A 413 -53.12 15.41 10.21
C GLN A 413 -51.59 15.31 10.24
N GLU A 414 -51.01 14.16 9.88
CA GLU A 414 -49.55 13.98 9.73
C GLU A 414 -48.97 14.88 8.62
N HIS A 415 -49.73 15.15 7.55
CA HIS A 415 -49.32 16.09 6.51
C HIS A 415 -49.48 17.55 6.95
N GLU A 416 -50.54 17.90 7.69
CA GLU A 416 -50.75 19.24 8.28
C GLU A 416 -49.62 19.57 9.26
N GLU A 417 -49.30 18.66 10.19
CA GLU A 417 -48.16 18.72 11.10
C GLU A 417 -46.77 18.79 10.41
N LEU A 418 -46.66 18.32 9.16
CA LEU A 418 -45.44 18.44 8.35
C LEU A 418 -45.40 19.76 7.57
N VAL A 419 -46.56 20.33 7.20
CA VAL A 419 -46.65 21.68 6.63
C VAL A 419 -46.32 22.71 7.70
N GLU A 420 -46.90 22.62 8.90
CA GLU A 420 -46.60 23.50 10.04
C GLU A 420 -45.10 23.51 10.36
N ARG A 421 -44.46 22.34 10.47
CA ARG A 421 -43.00 22.25 10.70
C ARG A 421 -42.16 22.80 9.54
N ASN A 422 -42.63 22.71 8.30
CA ASN A 422 -41.94 23.33 7.16
C ASN A 422 -42.10 24.86 7.18
N GLU A 423 -43.28 25.38 7.55
CA GLU A 423 -43.51 26.82 7.72
C GLU A 423 -42.68 27.39 8.90
N GLU A 424 -42.53 26.65 10.01
CA GLU A 424 -41.60 26.98 11.10
C GLU A 424 -40.13 26.99 10.61
N LEU A 425 -39.71 26.00 9.83
CA LEU A 425 -38.35 25.95 9.27
C LEU A 425 -38.09 27.07 8.25
N GLU A 426 -39.06 27.41 7.40
CA GLU A 426 -38.97 28.55 6.48
C GLU A 426 -38.92 29.89 7.24
N ALA A 427 -39.70 30.03 8.32
CA ALA A 427 -39.62 31.20 9.21
C ALA A 427 -38.26 31.33 9.90
N LEU A 428 -37.73 30.23 10.45
CA LEU A 428 -36.40 30.20 11.08
C LEU A 428 -35.27 30.46 10.07
N LEU A 429 -35.35 29.91 8.86
CA LEU A 429 -34.42 30.23 7.77
C LEU A 429 -34.53 31.70 7.36
N GLY A 430 -35.74 32.27 7.33
CA GLY A 430 -35.98 33.69 7.11
C GLY A 430 -35.34 34.57 8.20
N GLU A 431 -35.53 34.23 9.48
CA GLU A 431 -34.89 34.91 10.61
C GLU A 431 -33.37 34.84 10.56
N VAL A 432 -32.79 33.65 10.31
CA VAL A 432 -31.34 33.48 10.19
C VAL A 432 -30.80 34.27 9.00
N GLN A 433 -31.49 34.25 7.85
CA GLN A 433 -31.09 35.04 6.68
C GLN A 433 -31.20 36.55 6.94
N ASN A 434 -32.16 37.01 7.76
CA ASN A 434 -32.33 38.42 8.11
C ASN A 434 -31.31 38.88 9.14
N LYS A 435 -31.04 38.11 10.20
CA LYS A 435 -29.93 38.37 11.14
C LYS A 435 -28.59 38.43 10.39
N ALA A 436 -28.35 37.49 9.49
CA ALA A 436 -27.20 37.51 8.60
C ALA A 436 -27.23 38.62 7.53
N LYS A 437 -28.32 39.39 7.34
CA LYS A 437 -28.33 40.65 6.57
C LYS A 437 -28.02 41.82 7.49
N GLU A 438 -28.65 41.90 8.64
CA GLU A 438 -28.42 42.93 9.68
C GLU A 438 -26.95 42.96 10.11
N GLU A 439 -26.31 41.79 10.33
CA GLU A 439 -24.87 41.68 10.57
C GLU A 439 -24.02 42.21 9.41
N ARG A 440 -24.43 41.96 8.15
CA ARG A 440 -23.74 42.49 6.96
C ARG A 440 -23.95 44.00 6.80
N GLU A 441 -25.13 44.52 7.08
CA GLU A 441 -25.43 45.96 7.05
C GLU A 441 -24.72 46.71 8.18
N LEU A 442 -24.61 46.10 9.37
CA LEU A 442 -23.77 46.59 10.46
C LEU A 442 -22.30 46.61 10.07
N HIS A 443 -21.76 45.51 9.56
CA HIS A 443 -20.37 45.47 9.08
C HIS A 443 -20.12 46.39 7.88
N GLU A 444 -21.10 46.64 7.01
CA GLU A 444 -21.02 47.64 5.94
C GLU A 444 -21.00 49.06 6.53
N CYS A 445 -21.85 49.38 7.52
CA CYS A 445 -21.82 50.65 8.25
C CYS A 445 -20.52 50.86 9.03
N GLU A 446 -19.95 49.80 9.61
CA GLU A 446 -18.64 49.81 10.27
C GLU A 446 -17.50 50.00 9.26
N MET A 447 -17.53 49.30 8.14
CA MET A 447 -16.54 49.40 7.06
C MET A 447 -16.60 50.76 6.37
N GLU A 448 -17.78 51.32 6.12
CA GLU A 448 -17.91 52.73 5.74
C GLU A 448 -17.38 53.66 6.85
N GLY A 449 -17.65 53.35 8.12
CA GLY A 449 -17.14 54.11 9.25
C GLY A 449 -15.61 54.12 9.30
N LEU A 450 -14.98 52.98 9.00
CA LEU A 450 -13.54 52.81 8.89
C LEU A 450 -12.98 53.45 7.61
N GLN A 451 -13.68 53.39 6.48
CA GLN A 451 -13.31 54.10 5.25
C GLN A 451 -13.41 55.62 5.42
N ARG A 452 -14.46 56.13 6.10
CA ARG A 452 -14.61 57.54 6.48
C ARG A 452 -13.51 57.97 7.44
N LYS A 453 -13.15 57.13 8.43
CA LYS A 453 -11.99 57.37 9.33
C LYS A 453 -10.67 57.37 8.55
N LEU A 454 -10.42 56.37 7.69
CA LEU A 454 -9.22 56.28 6.85
C LEU A 454 -9.09 57.50 5.95
N LYS A 455 -10.13 57.86 5.19
CA LYS A 455 -10.13 59.05 4.32
C LYS A 455 -9.92 60.36 5.09
N ASN A 456 -10.37 60.43 6.34
CA ASN A 456 -10.13 61.57 7.23
C ASN A 456 -8.76 61.53 7.94
N MET A 457 -8.09 60.38 7.97
CA MET A 457 -6.69 60.23 8.40
C MET A 457 -5.72 60.46 7.24
N GLU A 458 -6.08 60.07 6.02
CA GLU A 458 -5.38 60.36 4.77
C GLU A 458 -5.36 61.86 4.50
N SER A 459 -6.50 62.56 4.58
CA SER A 459 -6.53 64.03 4.48
C SER A 459 -5.76 64.73 5.60
N GLN A 460 -5.72 64.14 6.81
CA GLN A 460 -4.86 64.61 7.90
C GLN A 460 -3.37 64.32 7.67
N LEU A 461 -3.00 63.28 6.91
CA LEU A 461 -1.61 62.98 6.56
C LEU A 461 -1.13 63.84 5.39
N GLU A 462 -1.97 64.09 4.39
CA GLU A 462 -1.72 65.06 3.33
C GLU A 462 -1.49 66.46 3.92
N THR A 463 -2.35 66.91 4.85
CA THR A 463 -2.18 68.22 5.51
C THR A 463 -1.01 68.26 6.51
N LYS A 464 -0.65 67.14 7.17
CA LYS A 464 0.55 67.05 8.04
C LYS A 464 1.87 66.86 7.28
N SER A 465 1.86 66.84 5.95
CA SER A 465 3.10 66.85 5.13
C SER A 465 3.84 68.19 5.17
N HIS A 466 3.23 69.24 5.74
CA HIS A 466 3.84 70.55 5.96
C HIS A 466 3.93 70.94 7.44
N LEU A 467 5.03 71.65 7.76
CA LEU A 467 5.44 72.23 9.05
C LEU A 467 6.18 71.29 10.03
N LYS A 468 7.04 71.91 10.85
CA LYS A 468 8.02 71.30 11.78
C LYS A 468 7.89 71.89 13.19
N PRO A 469 8.48 71.28 14.24
CA PRO A 469 7.96 71.40 15.61
C PRO A 469 8.69 72.39 16.53
N GLU A 470 7.98 72.79 17.58
CA GLU A 470 8.43 73.31 18.88
C GLU A 470 7.47 72.73 19.96
N GLU A 471 7.63 72.94 21.28
CA GLU A 471 8.74 72.73 22.24
C GLU A 471 8.17 73.05 23.65
N LYS A 472 8.64 72.39 24.73
CA LYS A 472 8.16 72.54 26.15
C LYS A 472 6.69 72.07 26.40
N GLY A 473 6.22 71.83 27.64
CA GLY A 473 6.92 71.64 28.92
C GLY A 473 6.14 72.12 30.17
N VAL A 474 6.53 71.63 31.36
CA VAL A 474 6.18 72.12 32.72
C VAL A 474 4.79 71.68 33.29
N GLN A 475 4.57 71.96 34.58
CA GLN A 475 3.68 71.29 35.56
C GLN A 475 2.51 72.20 36.02
N GLU A 476 1.86 71.79 37.13
CA GLU A 476 0.97 72.56 38.03
C GLU A 476 -0.52 72.64 37.65
N LYS A 477 -1.49 72.80 38.57
CA LYS A 477 -1.73 72.35 39.99
C LYS A 477 -3.03 73.05 40.43
N GLU A 478 -4.02 72.34 40.95
CA GLU A 478 -5.16 72.87 41.74
C GLU A 478 -6.03 71.67 42.15
N SER A 479 -6.83 71.69 43.21
CA SER A 479 -6.55 71.76 44.65
C SER A 479 -7.87 71.47 45.37
N VAL A 480 -7.92 70.40 46.18
CA VAL A 480 -8.66 70.27 47.47
C VAL A 480 -10.14 70.76 47.50
N PRO A 481 -11.12 69.87 47.77
CA PRO A 481 -11.38 69.51 49.17
C PRO A 481 -11.68 68.03 49.48
N GLU A 482 -11.43 67.67 50.75
CA GLU A 482 -11.49 66.32 51.31
C GLU A 482 -12.93 65.86 51.66
N ILE A 483 -13.34 64.65 51.24
CA ILE A 483 -14.48 63.93 51.84
C ILE A 483 -14.19 62.41 51.91
N LYS A 484 -13.66 61.96 53.06
CA LYS A 484 -13.71 60.58 53.59
C LYS A 484 -13.14 59.47 52.68
N ASP A 485 -11.85 59.19 52.86
CA ASP A 485 -10.99 58.28 52.06
C ASP A 485 -11.25 56.77 52.21
N GLY A 486 -12.50 56.35 52.43
CA GLY A 486 -12.92 54.94 52.36
C GLY A 486 -13.37 54.57 50.94
N GLY A 487 -14.68 54.62 50.72
CA GLY A 487 -15.29 54.22 49.44
C GLY A 487 -14.86 55.03 48.20
N ILE A 488 -14.19 56.18 48.35
CA ILE A 488 -13.56 56.87 47.21
C ILE A 488 -12.28 56.14 46.77
N GLN A 489 -11.46 55.66 47.70
CA GLN A 489 -10.22 54.93 47.40
C GLN A 489 -10.52 53.53 46.83
N GLU A 490 -11.53 52.84 47.38
CA GLU A 490 -12.03 51.56 46.84
C GLU A 490 -12.62 51.74 45.42
N ARG A 491 -13.37 52.82 45.20
CA ARG A 491 -13.95 53.12 43.88
C ARG A 491 -12.90 53.59 42.87
N LEU A 492 -11.85 54.29 43.31
CA LEU A 492 -10.69 54.62 42.47
C LEU A 492 -9.95 53.36 42.06
N THR A 493 -9.57 52.50 43.01
CA THR A 493 -8.86 51.24 42.71
C THR A 493 -9.69 50.28 41.84
N PHE A 494 -11.02 50.22 42.03
CA PHE A 494 -11.92 49.49 41.12
C PHE A 494 -11.95 50.08 39.69
N LEU A 495 -11.93 51.41 39.55
CA LEU A 495 -11.85 52.08 38.25
C LEU A 495 -10.45 51.97 37.62
N GLU A 496 -9.38 51.94 38.41
CA GLU A 496 -8.01 51.70 37.95
C GLU A 496 -7.83 50.25 37.47
N ASN A 497 -8.40 49.27 38.18
CA ASN A 497 -8.43 47.88 37.76
C ASN A 497 -9.24 47.72 36.46
N ARG A 498 -10.46 48.26 36.38
CA ARG A 498 -11.23 48.28 35.12
C ARG A 498 -10.53 49.00 33.98
N LEU A 499 -9.75 50.05 34.26
CA LEU A 499 -8.95 50.76 33.27
C LEU A 499 -7.70 49.96 32.86
N ALA A 500 -7.14 49.12 33.74
CA ALA A 500 -6.08 48.18 33.40
C ALA A 500 -6.63 47.05 32.51
N GLU A 501 -7.75 46.44 32.91
CA GLU A 501 -8.51 45.47 32.10
C GLU A 501 -8.84 46.05 30.72
N GLU A 502 -9.40 47.26 30.64
CA GLU A 502 -9.71 47.90 29.34
C GLU A 502 -8.46 48.20 28.51
N LYS A 503 -7.32 48.53 29.13
CA LYS A 503 -6.04 48.67 28.42
C LYS A 503 -5.53 47.33 27.90
N ASP A 504 -5.71 46.25 28.64
CA ASP A 504 -5.25 44.92 28.25
C ASP A 504 -6.16 44.30 27.18
N TRP A 505 -7.49 44.50 27.27
CA TRP A 505 -8.42 44.24 26.18
C TRP A 505 -8.08 45.03 24.90
N ARG A 506 -7.68 46.31 25.01
CA ARG A 506 -7.21 47.09 23.85
C ARG A 506 -5.92 46.51 23.25
N LYS A 507 -4.93 46.13 24.07
CA LYS A 507 -3.70 45.47 23.56
C LYS A 507 -4.01 44.15 22.86
N GLN A 508 -4.91 43.35 23.44
CA GLN A 508 -5.34 42.08 22.85
C GLN A 508 -6.02 42.32 21.49
N LEU A 509 -6.95 43.27 21.41
CA LEU A 509 -7.58 43.67 20.15
C LEU A 509 -6.58 44.24 19.12
N GLU A 510 -5.55 44.98 19.54
CA GLU A 510 -4.46 45.42 18.64
C GLU A 510 -3.64 44.24 18.10
N VAL A 511 -3.36 43.22 18.93
CA VAL A 511 -2.69 41.98 18.52
C VAL A 511 -3.57 41.17 17.56
N ASP A 512 -4.84 40.95 17.89
CA ASP A 512 -5.77 40.17 17.07
C ASP A 512 -6.05 40.86 15.72
N LEU A 513 -6.17 42.19 15.71
CA LEU A 513 -6.28 43.00 14.50
C LEU A 513 -4.98 42.96 13.66
N ALA A 514 -3.80 42.94 14.28
CA ALA A 514 -2.54 42.75 13.57
C ALA A 514 -2.42 41.32 12.99
N VAL A 515 -2.88 40.29 13.72
CA VAL A 515 -2.96 38.91 13.24
C VAL A 515 -3.91 38.80 12.04
N ALA A 516 -5.13 39.37 12.14
CA ALA A 516 -6.12 39.38 11.06
C ALA A 516 -5.63 40.16 9.82
N GLN A 517 -4.93 41.29 10.00
CA GLN A 517 -4.27 41.97 8.89
C GLN A 517 -3.14 41.13 8.28
N SER A 518 -2.48 40.26 9.06
CA SER A 518 -1.43 39.38 8.55
C SER A 518 -2.00 38.19 7.77
N SER A 519 -3.13 37.60 8.18
CA SER A 519 -3.81 36.53 7.45
C SER A 519 -4.40 37.07 6.15
N LEU A 520 -5.14 38.18 6.19
CA LEU A 520 -5.70 38.83 4.99
C LEU A 520 -4.62 39.21 3.96
N LYS A 521 -3.42 39.63 4.41
CA LYS A 521 -2.26 39.88 3.52
C LYS A 521 -1.73 38.59 2.88
N LYS A 522 -1.66 37.47 3.62
CA LYS A 522 -1.25 36.16 3.09
C LYS A 522 -2.28 35.62 2.09
N GLU A 523 -3.56 35.69 2.43
CA GLU A 523 -4.69 35.26 1.60
C GLU A 523 -4.76 36.06 0.30
N LYS A 524 -4.60 37.39 0.35
CA LYS A 524 -4.46 38.23 -0.85
C LYS A 524 -3.25 37.86 -1.72
N GLN A 525 -2.15 37.40 -1.13
CA GLN A 525 -0.98 36.89 -1.88
C GLN A 525 -1.21 35.48 -2.46
N VAL A 526 -2.06 34.66 -1.85
CA VAL A 526 -2.50 33.36 -2.40
C VAL A 526 -3.40 33.63 -3.60
N MET A 527 -4.50 34.37 -3.42
CA MET A 527 -5.43 34.76 -4.50
C MET A 527 -4.76 35.42 -5.70
N LEU A 528 -3.67 36.17 -5.51
CA LEU A 528 -2.88 36.73 -6.63
C LEU A 528 -2.10 35.65 -7.40
N ARG A 529 -1.47 34.69 -6.71
CA ARG A 529 -0.79 33.54 -7.34
C ARG A 529 -1.79 32.65 -8.08
N ASP A 530 -2.92 32.33 -7.46
CA ASP A 530 -3.97 31.50 -8.04
C ASP A 530 -4.57 32.18 -9.29
N HIS A 531 -4.71 33.52 -9.26
CA HIS A 531 -5.16 34.31 -10.41
C HIS A 531 -4.11 34.37 -11.55
N GLU A 532 -2.82 34.32 -11.23
CA GLU A 532 -1.73 34.18 -12.22
C GLU A 532 -1.64 32.75 -12.78
N GLU A 533 -1.98 31.74 -11.99
CA GLU A 533 -2.07 30.33 -12.43
C GLU A 533 -3.29 30.11 -13.33
N LEU A 534 -4.46 30.65 -12.97
CA LEU A 534 -5.63 30.68 -13.84
C LEU A 534 -5.38 31.45 -15.16
N LYS A 535 -4.47 32.43 -15.18
CA LYS A 535 -4.02 33.06 -16.44
C LYS A 535 -3.12 32.15 -17.26
N ARG A 536 -2.13 31.50 -16.63
CA ARG A 536 -1.24 30.53 -17.30
C ARG A 536 -2.05 29.37 -17.90
N LEU A 537 -2.92 28.75 -17.12
CA LEU A 537 -3.80 27.65 -17.56
C LEU A 537 -4.76 28.06 -18.70
N ARG A 538 -5.29 29.30 -18.71
CA ARG A 538 -6.09 29.78 -19.85
C ARG A 538 -5.28 29.92 -21.13
N ILE A 539 -4.05 30.42 -21.05
CA ILE A 539 -3.15 30.53 -22.22
C ILE A 539 -2.76 29.13 -22.72
N GLU A 540 -2.49 28.20 -21.80
CA GLU A 540 -2.19 26.82 -22.11
C GLU A 540 -3.37 26.12 -22.81
N VAL A 541 -4.59 26.20 -22.24
CA VAL A 541 -5.82 25.67 -22.86
C VAL A 541 -6.09 26.30 -24.23
N GLN A 542 -5.84 27.60 -24.41
CA GLN A 542 -5.94 28.25 -25.73
C GLN A 542 -4.89 27.72 -26.72
N SER A 543 -3.66 27.46 -26.27
CA SER A 543 -2.60 26.89 -27.11
C SER A 543 -2.89 25.44 -27.52
N LEU A 544 -3.42 24.63 -26.59
CA LEU A 544 -3.88 23.26 -26.85
C LEU A 544 -5.09 23.26 -27.79
N GLN A 545 -6.04 24.19 -27.61
CA GLN A 545 -7.19 24.34 -28.50
C GLN A 545 -6.75 24.73 -29.92
N ALA A 546 -5.72 25.58 -30.06
CA ALA A 546 -5.11 25.92 -31.35
C ALA A 546 -4.37 24.72 -31.97
N ALA A 547 -3.61 23.96 -31.17
CA ALA A 547 -2.95 22.73 -31.61
C ALA A 547 -3.96 21.69 -32.11
N CYS A 548 -5.06 21.46 -31.39
CA CYS A 548 -6.16 20.58 -31.82
C CYS A 548 -6.88 21.08 -33.09
N GLN A 549 -6.90 22.40 -33.35
CA GLN A 549 -7.41 22.94 -34.63
C GLN A 549 -6.42 22.71 -35.77
N GLN A 550 -5.11 22.87 -35.52
CA GLN A 550 -4.05 22.57 -36.47
C GLN A 550 -4.03 21.07 -36.81
N GLU A 551 -4.13 20.19 -35.81
CA GLU A 551 -4.24 18.74 -35.98
C GLU A 551 -5.49 18.36 -36.80
N LYS A 552 -6.65 18.99 -36.55
CA LYS A 552 -7.85 18.83 -37.39
C LYS A 552 -7.69 19.35 -38.82
N SER A 553 -6.79 20.30 -39.08
CA SER A 553 -6.44 20.72 -40.45
C SER A 553 -5.45 19.76 -41.11
N LEU A 554 -4.48 19.24 -40.36
CA LEU A 554 -3.52 18.23 -40.81
C LEU A 554 -4.21 16.90 -41.12
N ASN A 555 -5.17 16.45 -40.31
CA ASN A 555 -5.97 15.26 -40.58
C ASN A 555 -6.84 15.40 -41.85
N LYS A 556 -7.34 16.61 -42.15
CA LYS A 556 -8.03 16.90 -43.43
C LYS A 556 -7.07 16.86 -44.62
N SER A 557 -5.85 17.39 -44.46
CA SER A 557 -4.80 17.27 -45.47
C SER A 557 -4.35 15.80 -45.67
N LEU A 558 -4.18 15.04 -44.59
CA LEU A 558 -3.77 13.63 -44.63
C LEU A 558 -4.83 12.73 -45.29
N THR A 559 -6.12 12.97 -45.02
CA THR A 559 -7.21 12.25 -45.69
C THR A 559 -7.31 12.62 -47.17
N HIS A 560 -7.09 13.88 -47.54
CA HIS A 560 -6.99 14.30 -48.94
C HIS A 560 -5.79 13.63 -49.65
N ILE A 561 -4.59 13.67 -49.06
CA ILE A 561 -3.37 13.04 -49.57
C ILE A 561 -3.51 11.52 -49.67
N LYS A 562 -4.21 10.85 -48.73
CA LYS A 562 -4.54 9.42 -48.84
C LYS A 562 -5.47 9.14 -50.04
N GLY A 563 -6.42 10.03 -50.33
CA GLY A 563 -7.26 9.95 -51.53
C GLY A 563 -6.47 10.15 -52.82
N GLU A 564 -5.61 11.18 -52.89
CA GLU A 564 -4.72 11.41 -54.03
C GLU A 564 -3.74 10.25 -54.23
N LYS A 565 -3.19 9.70 -53.14
CA LYS A 565 -2.34 8.51 -53.17
C LYS A 565 -3.07 7.33 -53.80
N GLY A 566 -4.30 7.01 -53.37
CA GLY A 566 -5.08 5.91 -53.96
C GLY A 566 -5.37 6.11 -55.45
N ILE A 567 -5.62 7.35 -55.88
CA ILE A 567 -5.79 7.69 -57.31
C ILE A 567 -4.47 7.55 -58.09
N LEU A 568 -3.32 7.82 -57.46
CA LEU A 568 -2.00 7.59 -58.07
C LEU A 568 -1.64 6.10 -58.12
N GLU A 569 -1.91 5.33 -57.07
CA GLU A 569 -1.74 3.87 -57.05
C GLU A 569 -2.61 3.19 -58.13
N GLU A 570 -3.87 3.62 -58.29
CA GLU A 570 -4.74 3.12 -59.37
C GLU A 570 -4.21 3.49 -60.77
N LYS A 571 -3.59 4.68 -60.94
CA LYS A 571 -2.95 5.09 -62.19
C LYS A 571 -1.65 4.32 -62.47
N VAL A 572 -0.83 4.07 -61.45
CA VAL A 572 0.37 3.22 -61.55
C VAL A 572 -0.04 1.81 -61.98
N ALA A 573 -1.01 1.19 -61.30
CA ALA A 573 -1.53 -0.12 -61.69
C ALA A 573 -2.19 -0.14 -63.08
N LYS A 574 -2.66 1.00 -63.61
CA LYS A 574 -3.12 1.11 -65.01
C LYS A 574 -1.96 1.23 -66.00
N LEU A 575 -0.87 1.91 -65.63
CA LEU A 575 0.35 2.01 -66.43
C LEU A 575 1.13 0.69 -66.43
N GLU A 576 1.22 -0.03 -65.31
CA GLU A 576 1.84 -1.36 -65.22
C GLU A 576 1.11 -2.36 -66.12
N ARG A 577 -0.23 -2.42 -66.05
CA ARG A 577 -1.05 -3.24 -66.97
C ARG A 577 -0.98 -2.80 -68.44
N ALA A 578 -0.54 -1.57 -68.73
CA ALA A 578 -0.25 -1.13 -70.09
C ALA A 578 1.18 -1.50 -70.51
N GLN A 579 2.13 -1.46 -69.59
CA GLN A 579 3.52 -1.87 -69.79
C GLN A 579 3.63 -3.37 -70.03
N THR A 580 2.95 -4.22 -69.25
CA THR A 580 2.93 -5.67 -69.50
C THR A 580 2.37 -5.95 -70.89
N ARG A 581 1.20 -5.40 -71.23
CA ARG A 581 0.63 -5.51 -72.58
C ARG A 581 1.58 -5.05 -73.68
N LEU A 582 2.36 -3.98 -73.47
CA LEU A 582 3.36 -3.53 -74.44
C LEU A 582 4.56 -4.47 -74.51
N GLN A 583 4.96 -5.11 -73.41
CA GLN A 583 5.98 -6.16 -73.39
C GLN A 583 5.48 -7.44 -74.08
N ASP A 584 4.23 -7.84 -73.85
CA ASP A 584 3.57 -8.97 -74.51
C ASP A 584 3.52 -8.74 -76.04
N ASN A 585 3.03 -7.57 -76.48
CA ASN A 585 3.02 -7.17 -77.89
C ASN A 585 4.44 -7.10 -78.49
N LEU A 586 5.46 -6.70 -77.71
CA LEU A 586 6.85 -6.68 -78.16
C LEU A 586 7.41 -8.10 -78.30
N ALA A 587 7.10 -9.00 -77.37
CA ALA A 587 7.46 -10.40 -77.43
C ALA A 587 6.84 -11.06 -78.68
N GLU A 588 5.53 -10.91 -78.88
CA GLU A 588 4.83 -11.35 -80.09
C GLU A 588 5.47 -10.78 -81.37
N GLN A 589 5.86 -9.49 -81.40
CA GLN A 589 6.56 -8.93 -82.56
C GLN A 589 7.96 -9.52 -82.76
N THR A 590 8.72 -9.83 -81.70
CA THR A 590 10.02 -10.50 -81.83
C THR A 590 9.89 -11.95 -82.28
N GLU A 591 8.86 -12.68 -81.84
CA GLU A 591 8.59 -14.04 -82.33
C GLU A 591 8.11 -14.03 -83.79
N ASN A 592 7.19 -13.13 -84.16
CA ASN A 592 6.79 -12.95 -85.55
C ASN A 592 7.97 -12.54 -86.45
N SER A 593 8.90 -11.72 -85.96
CA SER A 593 10.13 -11.37 -86.69
C SER A 593 11.02 -12.60 -86.90
N ARG A 594 11.24 -13.42 -85.85
CA ARG A 594 12.01 -14.67 -85.96
C ARG A 594 11.36 -15.65 -86.94
N VAL A 595 10.06 -15.90 -86.82
CA VAL A 595 9.32 -16.76 -87.76
C VAL A 595 9.36 -16.20 -89.19
N GLN A 596 9.40 -14.88 -89.37
CA GLN A 596 9.57 -14.27 -90.68
C GLN A 596 11.00 -14.41 -91.24
N GLU A 597 12.01 -14.43 -90.38
CA GLU A 597 13.41 -14.72 -90.74
C GLU A 597 13.61 -16.21 -91.04
N ASP A 598 13.08 -17.13 -90.22
CA ASP A 598 13.03 -18.56 -90.49
C ASP A 598 12.35 -18.84 -91.85
N LEU A 599 11.23 -18.14 -92.15
CA LEU A 599 10.55 -18.23 -93.44
C LEU A 599 11.33 -17.59 -94.59
N ARG A 600 12.24 -16.65 -94.33
CA ARG A 600 13.18 -16.13 -95.34
C ARG A 600 14.29 -17.14 -95.60
N GLU A 601 14.94 -17.66 -94.57
CA GLU A 601 16.00 -18.67 -94.70
C GLU A 601 15.47 -19.94 -95.37
N ASN A 602 14.29 -20.44 -95.00
CA ASN A 602 13.65 -21.56 -95.69
C ASN A 602 13.37 -21.26 -97.17
N ARG A 603 13.00 -20.02 -97.53
CA ARG A 603 12.84 -19.62 -98.95
C ARG A 603 14.17 -19.58 -99.69
N GLU A 604 15.23 -19.13 -99.05
CA GLU A 604 16.59 -19.06 -99.62
C GLU A 604 17.22 -20.46 -99.76
N GLN A 605 16.99 -21.37 -98.80
CA GLN A 605 17.31 -22.79 -98.94
C GLN A 605 16.51 -23.42 -100.10
N VAL A 606 15.22 -23.12 -100.23
CA VAL A 606 14.39 -23.60 -101.36
C VAL A 606 14.82 -23.02 -102.72
N THR A 607 15.32 -21.79 -102.81
CA THR A 607 15.90 -21.27 -104.07
C THR A 607 17.26 -21.88 -104.37
N GLN A 608 18.13 -22.09 -103.38
CA GLN A 608 19.39 -22.82 -103.55
C GLN A 608 19.15 -24.26 -104.03
N LEU A 609 18.21 -24.99 -103.41
CA LEU A 609 17.82 -26.34 -103.84
C LEU A 609 17.22 -26.35 -105.26
N LYS A 610 16.45 -25.32 -105.65
CA LYS A 610 15.96 -25.18 -107.04
C LYS A 610 17.11 -24.97 -108.02
N VAL A 611 18.08 -24.11 -107.71
CA VAL A 611 19.26 -23.89 -108.55
C VAL A 611 20.08 -25.18 -108.69
N GLN A 612 20.26 -25.94 -107.60
CA GLN A 612 20.91 -27.26 -107.66
C GLN A 612 20.13 -28.25 -108.54
N VAL A 613 18.80 -28.29 -108.45
CA VAL A 613 17.95 -29.14 -109.31
C VAL A 613 17.99 -28.71 -110.77
N GLU A 614 18.04 -27.41 -111.06
CA GLU A 614 18.18 -26.89 -112.43
C GLU A 614 19.58 -27.17 -113.00
N GLN A 615 20.63 -27.05 -112.18
CA GLN A 615 21.99 -27.43 -112.54
C GLN A 615 22.08 -28.93 -112.85
N LEU A 616 21.60 -29.81 -111.95
CA LEU A 616 21.58 -31.27 -112.16
C LEU A 616 20.74 -31.67 -113.39
N ARG A 617 19.65 -30.95 -113.69
CA ARG A 617 18.89 -31.13 -114.95
C ARG A 617 19.70 -30.70 -116.17
N SER A 618 20.46 -29.61 -116.08
CA SER A 618 21.33 -29.17 -117.18
C SER A 618 22.44 -30.18 -117.45
N GLU A 619 23.06 -30.73 -116.40
CA GLU A 619 24.07 -31.78 -116.44
C GLU A 619 23.50 -33.09 -117.01
N GLN A 620 22.31 -33.52 -116.56
CA GLN A 620 21.59 -34.63 -117.20
C GLN A 620 21.36 -34.36 -118.69
N SER A 621 20.92 -33.16 -119.08
CA SER A 621 20.71 -32.83 -120.50
C SER A 621 22.00 -32.81 -121.33
N ALA A 622 23.15 -32.53 -120.71
CA ALA A 622 24.46 -32.58 -121.35
C ALA A 622 24.91 -34.04 -121.52
N LEU A 623 24.83 -34.84 -120.46
CA LEU A 623 25.13 -36.29 -120.50
C LEU A 623 24.20 -37.04 -121.45
N GLU A 624 22.93 -36.63 -121.60
CA GLU A 624 22.03 -37.19 -122.60
C GLU A 624 22.43 -36.82 -124.04
N LYS A 625 22.95 -35.60 -124.26
CA LYS A 625 23.49 -35.16 -125.57
C LYS A 625 24.77 -35.91 -125.92
N GLU A 626 25.70 -36.05 -124.98
CA GLU A 626 26.90 -36.88 -125.14
C GLU A 626 26.52 -38.35 -125.40
N ARG A 627 25.49 -38.85 -124.71
CA ARG A 627 24.95 -40.19 -124.97
C ARG A 627 24.28 -40.31 -126.34
N SER A 628 23.75 -39.24 -126.95
CA SER A 628 23.38 -39.26 -128.38
C SER A 628 24.59 -39.22 -129.30
N THR A 629 25.55 -38.29 -129.12
CA THR A 629 26.72 -38.21 -130.01
C THR A 629 27.54 -39.49 -129.99
N LEU A 630 27.75 -40.12 -128.82
CA LEU A 630 28.40 -41.42 -128.70
C LEU A 630 27.59 -42.58 -129.33
N ARG A 631 26.26 -42.47 -129.43
CA ARG A 631 25.44 -43.44 -130.18
C ARG A 631 25.56 -43.21 -131.68
N ASP A 632 25.57 -41.96 -132.13
CA ASP A 632 25.67 -41.59 -133.54
C ASP A 632 27.08 -41.89 -134.09
N GLU A 633 28.14 -41.60 -133.31
CA GLU A 633 29.52 -42.03 -133.57
C GLU A 633 29.61 -43.56 -133.63
N LEU A 634 28.95 -44.29 -132.74
CA LEU A 634 28.95 -45.76 -132.75
C LEU A 634 28.13 -46.34 -133.93
N VAL A 635 27.14 -45.61 -134.44
CA VAL A 635 26.44 -45.93 -135.70
C VAL A 635 27.34 -45.66 -136.90
N GLU A 636 28.05 -44.54 -136.94
CA GLU A 636 29.00 -44.25 -138.02
C GLU A 636 30.22 -45.19 -137.97
N LYS A 637 30.71 -45.60 -136.80
CA LYS A 637 31.73 -46.68 -136.71
C LYS A 637 31.19 -48.05 -137.12
N ARG A 638 29.91 -48.36 -136.91
CA ARG A 638 29.28 -49.55 -137.51
C ARG A 638 29.18 -49.44 -139.04
N LYS A 639 28.97 -48.23 -139.57
CA LYS A 639 28.92 -47.95 -141.01
C LYS A 639 30.30 -48.03 -141.66
N GLU A 640 31.36 -47.45 -141.05
CA GLU A 640 32.75 -47.67 -141.45
C GLU A 640 33.13 -49.16 -141.46
N VAL A 641 32.70 -49.93 -140.44
CA VAL A 641 32.93 -51.38 -140.40
C VAL A 641 32.16 -52.11 -141.52
N MET A 642 30.93 -51.72 -141.83
CA MET A 642 30.19 -52.26 -142.97
C MET A 642 30.82 -51.90 -144.32
N GLU A 643 31.35 -50.68 -144.46
CA GLU A 643 32.03 -50.21 -145.67
C GLU A 643 33.38 -50.93 -145.87
N LEU A 644 34.16 -51.16 -144.81
CA LEU A 644 35.33 -52.03 -144.85
C LEU A 644 34.97 -53.49 -145.15
N GLN A 645 33.82 -53.97 -144.68
CA GLN A 645 33.32 -55.31 -144.97
C GLN A 645 32.84 -55.45 -146.43
N THR A 646 32.28 -54.41 -147.05
CA THR A 646 31.98 -54.40 -148.48
C THR A 646 33.25 -54.25 -149.33
N GLU A 647 34.19 -53.36 -148.98
CA GLU A 647 35.50 -53.28 -149.64
C GLU A 647 36.26 -54.62 -149.64
N LEU A 648 36.23 -55.36 -148.53
CA LEU A 648 36.83 -56.70 -148.44
C LEU A 648 36.15 -57.70 -149.39
N SER A 649 34.83 -57.61 -149.58
CA SER A 649 34.10 -58.47 -150.54
C SER A 649 34.35 -58.06 -152.00
N ILE A 650 34.48 -56.76 -152.28
CA ILE A 650 34.83 -56.24 -153.61
C ILE A 650 36.26 -56.67 -153.99
N ARG A 651 37.23 -56.50 -153.09
CA ARG A 651 38.63 -56.97 -153.27
C ARG A 651 38.80 -58.50 -153.29
N ALA A 652 37.74 -59.26 -152.98
CA ALA A 652 37.68 -60.69 -153.24
C ALA A 652 37.11 -60.99 -154.64
N HIS A 653 36.14 -60.21 -155.11
CA HIS A 653 35.51 -60.36 -156.42
C HIS A 653 36.41 -59.87 -157.58
N GLU A 654 37.11 -58.75 -157.41
CA GLU A 654 38.06 -58.20 -158.40
C GLU A 654 39.24 -59.15 -158.67
N ARG A 655 39.65 -59.92 -157.66
CA ARG A 655 40.68 -60.97 -157.79
C ARG A 655 40.22 -62.19 -158.59
N LEU A 656 38.92 -62.44 -158.68
CA LEU A 656 38.35 -63.53 -159.49
C LEU A 656 38.05 -63.09 -160.93
N GLN A 657 37.74 -61.81 -161.18
CA GLN A 657 37.52 -61.31 -162.55
C GLN A 657 38.82 -61.06 -163.33
N THR A 658 39.96 -60.90 -162.66
CA THR A 658 41.23 -60.55 -163.31
C THR A 658 41.93 -61.73 -164.00
N GLU A 659 41.62 -62.99 -163.65
CA GLU A 659 42.14 -64.17 -164.35
C GLU A 659 41.33 -64.51 -165.62
N GLY A 660 40.00 -64.42 -165.57
CA GLY A 660 39.13 -64.82 -166.70
C GLY A 660 39.09 -63.85 -167.89
N GLN A 661 39.48 -62.59 -167.72
CA GLN A 661 39.34 -61.56 -168.76
C GLN A 661 40.49 -61.49 -169.78
N MET A 662 41.36 -62.51 -169.83
CA MET A 662 42.42 -62.63 -170.85
C MET A 662 41.94 -63.31 -172.15
N GLU A 663 40.92 -64.17 -172.11
CA GLU A 663 40.25 -64.73 -173.31
C GLU A 663 39.16 -63.77 -173.84
N ARG A 664 39.54 -62.49 -173.93
CA ARG A 664 38.78 -61.47 -174.64
C ARG A 664 39.29 -61.42 -176.09
N LEU A 665 38.35 -61.37 -177.04
CA LEU A 665 38.53 -61.04 -178.46
C LEU A 665 39.09 -62.17 -179.36
N GLY A 666 38.29 -62.56 -180.35
CA GLY A 666 38.56 -63.63 -181.33
C GLY A 666 37.41 -64.65 -181.31
N LEU A 667 36.52 -64.73 -182.29
CA LEU A 667 36.36 -64.04 -183.57
C LEU A 667 34.87 -63.65 -183.72
N GLU A 668 34.52 -62.39 -184.02
CA GLU A 668 34.52 -61.74 -185.36
C GLU A 668 33.41 -62.17 -186.33
N LEU A 669 33.03 -61.21 -187.18
CA LEU A 669 32.34 -61.31 -188.46
C LEU A 669 31.07 -62.17 -188.62
N GLN A 670 29.94 -61.46 -188.59
CA GLN A 670 29.04 -61.27 -189.76
C GLN A 670 28.35 -62.48 -190.45
N HIS A 671 27.01 -62.34 -190.45
CA HIS A 671 26.10 -62.54 -191.59
C HIS A 671 25.43 -63.91 -191.87
N VAL A 672 24.16 -63.98 -191.43
CA VAL A 672 22.97 -64.35 -192.21
C VAL A 672 22.98 -65.73 -192.91
N LYS A 673 22.45 -66.72 -192.19
CA LYS A 673 21.47 -67.75 -192.61
C LYS A 673 21.01 -68.51 -191.36
N GLU A 674 19.79 -69.05 -191.25
CA GLU A 674 18.63 -69.05 -192.17
C GLU A 674 17.39 -68.37 -191.54
N GLN A 675 16.41 -68.02 -192.38
CA GLN A 675 15.00 -67.87 -191.97
C GLN A 675 14.22 -69.08 -192.49
N LEU A 676 13.26 -69.61 -191.71
CA LEU A 676 12.07 -70.26 -192.27
C LEU A 676 10.86 -70.15 -191.33
N HIS A 677 9.67 -70.35 -191.88
CA HIS A 677 8.35 -70.24 -191.23
C HIS A 677 7.97 -71.57 -190.50
N THR A 678 6.87 -71.75 -189.74
CA THR A 678 5.50 -71.19 -189.81
C THR A 678 4.76 -71.14 -188.44
N ALA A 679 3.56 -70.52 -188.45
CA ALA A 679 2.53 -70.46 -187.40
C ALA A 679 2.10 -71.84 -186.80
N LYS A 680 1.34 -71.96 -185.68
CA LYS A 680 0.08 -71.26 -185.31
C LYS A 680 -0.26 -71.26 -183.80
N GLN A 681 -1.04 -70.23 -183.38
CA GLN A 681 -2.12 -70.21 -182.35
C GLN A 681 -1.78 -70.65 -180.88
N GLU A 682 -2.45 -70.18 -179.81
CA GLU A 682 -3.60 -69.26 -179.64
C GLU A 682 -3.61 -68.59 -178.24
N LYS A 683 -4.16 -67.34 -178.12
CA LYS A 683 -4.80 -66.71 -176.92
C LYS A 683 -3.99 -66.57 -175.59
N ALA A 684 -4.24 -65.60 -174.70
CA ALA A 684 -4.96 -64.30 -174.71
C ALA A 684 -4.66 -63.48 -173.42
N LEU A 685 -5.22 -62.26 -173.32
CA LEU A 685 -5.49 -61.41 -172.13
C LEU A 685 -4.46 -60.35 -171.65
N ASP A 686 -4.70 -59.10 -172.09
CA ASP A 686 -5.14 -57.94 -171.25
C ASP A 686 -4.13 -57.07 -170.42
N PRO A 687 -4.48 -55.86 -169.89
CA PRO A 687 -4.16 -54.56 -170.55
C PRO A 687 -3.47 -53.46 -169.65
N ASN A 688 -2.53 -52.61 -170.11
CA ASN A 688 -2.63 -51.31 -170.88
C ASN A 688 -2.64 -50.00 -169.96
N PRO A 689 -2.29 -48.74 -170.42
CA PRO A 689 -1.52 -47.77 -169.59
C PRO A 689 -1.92 -46.24 -169.64
N LYS A 690 -1.19 -45.36 -170.38
CA LYS A 690 -1.28 -43.85 -170.49
C LYS A 690 -1.18 -43.37 -172.01
N PRO A 691 -0.80 -42.13 -172.48
CA PRO A 691 -1.58 -40.84 -172.71
C PRO A 691 -1.40 -39.96 -174.07
N LEU A 692 -2.29 -38.95 -174.46
CA LEU A 692 -2.18 -37.64 -175.32
C LEU A 692 -2.30 -37.47 -176.98
N ALA A 693 -3.21 -36.60 -177.65
CA ALA A 693 -3.35 -35.77 -179.05
C ALA A 693 -3.71 -36.21 -180.68
N GLY A 694 -4.47 -35.56 -181.76
CA GLY A 694 -4.68 -35.83 -183.40
C GLY A 694 -5.85 -35.27 -184.58
N GLU A 695 -5.86 -35.32 -186.07
CA GLU A 695 -6.84 -34.71 -187.29
C GLU A 695 -6.99 -35.08 -188.99
N MET A 696 -7.94 -34.60 -190.00
CA MET A 696 -8.02 -34.32 -191.67
C MET A 696 -9.13 -34.72 -192.97
N GLU A 697 -9.21 -34.25 -194.36
CA GLU A 697 -10.35 -34.27 -195.59
C GLU A 697 -10.21 -34.14 -197.33
N GLY A 698 -11.22 -34.12 -198.42
CA GLY A 698 -11.20 -33.86 -200.06
C GLY A 698 -12.36 -34.16 -201.34
N LEU A 699 -12.42 -33.66 -202.73
CA LEU A 699 -13.55 -33.73 -203.97
C LEU A 699 -13.41 -33.55 -205.70
N SER A 700 -14.37 -33.80 -206.78
CA SER A 700 -14.49 -33.45 -208.41
C SER A 700 -15.67 -34.04 -209.53
N GLN A 701 -16.05 -33.97 -210.95
CA GLN A 701 -16.17 -33.20 -212.41
C GLN A 701 -16.88 -33.85 -213.85
N VAL A 702 -17.44 -33.25 -215.07
CA VAL A 702 -18.17 -33.85 -216.46
C VAL A 702 -18.60 -33.14 -217.99
N VAL A 703 -18.99 -33.83 -219.23
CA VAL A 703 -19.91 -33.77 -220.63
C VAL A 703 -19.95 -33.00 -222.17
N CYS A 704 -20.45 -33.52 -223.45
CA CYS A 704 -20.99 -32.89 -224.88
C CYS A 704 -21.39 -33.69 -226.37
N VAL A 705 -22.07 -33.19 -227.58
CA VAL A 705 -22.12 -33.56 -229.21
C VAL A 705 -23.41 -33.45 -230.34
N ARG A 706 -23.40 -33.36 -231.81
CA ARG A 706 -24.54 -33.41 -233.00
C ARG A 706 -24.36 -33.42 -234.71
N SER A 707 -25.30 -33.74 -235.76
CA SER A 707 -25.22 -33.72 -237.41
C SER A 707 -26.48 -33.88 -238.55
N GLU A 708 -26.45 -33.63 -239.98
CA GLU A 708 -27.57 -33.59 -241.18
C GLU A 708 -27.35 -33.65 -242.87
N MET A 709 -28.30 -33.93 -243.93
CA MET A 709 -28.36 -33.61 -245.54
C MET A 709 -29.41 -34.20 -246.74
N SER A 710 -29.69 -33.67 -248.06
CA SER A 710 -30.35 -34.28 -249.43
C SER A 710 -30.76 -33.44 -250.85
N MET A 711 -31.07 -33.96 -252.17
CA MET A 711 -31.75 -33.37 -253.53
C MET A 711 -31.69 -34.13 -255.04
N LEU A 712 -32.16 -33.91 -256.39
CA LEU A 712 -33.22 -33.29 -257.45
C LEU A 712 -33.10 -33.57 -259.13
N HIS A 713 -34.09 -33.43 -260.16
CA HIS A 713 -34.02 -33.40 -261.78
C HIS A 713 -35.31 -33.18 -262.83
N SER A 714 -35.28 -32.75 -264.20
CA SER A 714 -36.34 -32.80 -265.41
C SER A 714 -36.05 -32.26 -266.98
N THR A 715 -36.86 -32.35 -268.18
CA THR A 715 -36.53 -31.77 -269.64
C THR A 715 -37.45 -31.07 -270.83
N LEU A 716 -37.89 -31.65 -272.01
CA LEU A 716 -38.08 -30.87 -273.33
C LEU A 716 -39.31 -29.94 -273.57
N GLU A 717 -40.56 -30.32 -273.29
CA GLU A 717 -41.70 -29.36 -273.41
C GLU A 717 -41.64 -28.27 -272.32
N GLU A 718 -40.80 -28.48 -271.30
CA GLU A 718 -40.56 -27.53 -270.23
C GLU A 718 -39.92 -26.23 -270.75
N GLU A 719 -39.02 -26.25 -271.74
CA GLU A 719 -38.31 -25.04 -272.19
C GLU A 719 -39.24 -23.93 -272.70
N ARG A 720 -40.35 -24.28 -273.37
CA ARG A 720 -41.36 -23.29 -273.80
C ARG A 720 -42.24 -22.78 -272.66
N GLN A 721 -42.37 -23.53 -271.56
CA GLN A 721 -43.01 -23.03 -270.33
C GLN A 721 -42.04 -22.18 -269.50
N LEU A 722 -40.77 -22.59 -269.43
CA LEU A 722 -39.67 -21.94 -268.71
C LEU A 722 -39.51 -20.47 -269.09
N ALA A 723 -39.57 -20.13 -270.38
CA ALA A 723 -39.46 -18.73 -270.82
C ALA A 723 -40.59 -17.83 -270.23
N ASN A 724 -41.83 -18.31 -270.22
CA ASN A 724 -42.96 -17.58 -269.60
C ASN A 724 -42.88 -17.57 -268.06
N GLN A 725 -42.40 -18.65 -267.45
CA GLN A 725 -42.18 -18.72 -266.00
C GLN A 725 -41.06 -17.78 -265.54
N GLN A 726 -39.97 -17.63 -266.31
CA GLN A 726 -38.86 -16.73 -266.02
C GLN A 726 -39.29 -15.26 -266.00
N GLN A 727 -40.17 -14.83 -266.91
CA GLN A 727 -40.70 -13.47 -266.90
C GLN A 727 -41.53 -13.16 -265.63
N LEU A 728 -42.34 -14.12 -265.16
CA LEU A 728 -43.10 -14.00 -263.91
C LEU A 728 -42.22 -14.07 -262.66
N ALA A 729 -41.18 -14.91 -262.67
CA ALA A 729 -40.25 -15.07 -261.54
C ALA A 729 -39.45 -13.78 -261.26
N LEU A 730 -38.97 -13.09 -262.30
CA LEU A 730 -38.26 -11.82 -262.15
C LEU A 730 -39.16 -10.71 -261.57
N GLN A 731 -40.42 -10.65 -262.00
CA GLN A 731 -41.40 -9.70 -261.46
C GLN A 731 -41.67 -9.93 -259.96
N ALA A 732 -41.67 -11.20 -259.51
CA ALA A 732 -41.82 -11.55 -258.10
C ALA A 732 -40.59 -11.19 -257.25
N GLN A 733 -39.37 -11.41 -257.75
CA GLN A 733 -38.14 -11.07 -257.00
C GLN A 733 -38.00 -9.56 -256.76
N ILE A 734 -38.43 -8.72 -257.71
CA ILE A 734 -38.42 -7.26 -257.54
C ILE A 734 -39.37 -6.83 -256.41
N SER A 735 -40.56 -7.42 -256.30
CA SER A 735 -41.51 -7.08 -255.23
C SER A 735 -41.03 -7.57 -253.86
N GLU A 736 -40.38 -8.73 -253.79
CA GLU A 736 -39.80 -9.26 -252.54
C GLU A 736 -38.63 -8.40 -252.04
N ALA A 737 -37.75 -7.93 -252.93
CA ALA A 737 -36.66 -7.03 -252.58
C ALA A 737 -37.17 -5.68 -252.02
N GLN A 738 -38.23 -5.12 -252.61
CA GLN A 738 -38.88 -3.90 -252.12
C GLN A 738 -39.57 -4.08 -250.75
N ALA A 739 -40.07 -5.29 -250.45
CA ALA A 739 -40.62 -5.62 -249.14
C ALA A 739 -39.52 -5.71 -248.06
N ARG A 740 -38.38 -6.37 -248.38
CA ARG A 740 -37.24 -6.52 -247.46
C ARG A 740 -36.66 -5.17 -247.02
N ALA A 741 -36.50 -4.22 -247.94
CA ALA A 741 -35.99 -2.88 -247.63
C ALA A 741 -36.84 -2.15 -246.58
N LYS A 742 -38.16 -2.08 -246.78
CA LYS A 742 -39.10 -1.38 -245.87
C LYS A 742 -39.15 -1.99 -244.46
N ALA A 743 -38.96 -3.31 -244.35
CA ALA A 743 -38.87 -3.98 -243.07
C ALA A 743 -37.60 -3.57 -242.29
N GLN A 744 -36.50 -3.33 -242.99
CA GLN A 744 -35.20 -3.00 -242.38
C GLN A 744 -35.17 -1.58 -241.81
N ASP A 745 -35.76 -0.60 -242.51
CA ASP A 745 -35.89 0.78 -242.02
C ASP A 745 -36.71 0.87 -240.72
N SER A 746 -37.80 0.08 -240.63
CA SER A 746 -38.68 0.04 -239.47
C SER A 746 -37.95 -0.42 -238.19
N VAL A 747 -37.03 -1.38 -238.31
CA VAL A 747 -36.21 -1.88 -237.18
C VAL A 747 -35.18 -0.83 -236.72
N LEU A 748 -34.60 -0.07 -237.66
CA LEU A 748 -33.67 1.01 -237.33
C LEU A 748 -34.37 2.14 -236.57
N GLN A 749 -35.61 2.48 -236.95
CA GLN A 749 -36.40 3.49 -236.24
C GLN A 749 -36.68 3.09 -234.79
N GLN A 750 -37.11 1.84 -234.55
CA GLN A 750 -37.34 1.31 -233.19
C GLN A 750 -36.06 1.41 -232.33
N LYS A 751 -34.89 1.03 -232.86
CA LYS A 751 -33.62 1.11 -232.13
C LYS A 751 -33.16 2.54 -231.84
N GLY A 752 -33.60 3.51 -232.64
CA GLY A 752 -33.41 4.94 -232.36
C GLY A 752 -34.19 5.45 -231.13
N GLU A 753 -35.32 4.82 -230.79
CA GLU A 753 -36.18 5.22 -229.67
C GLU A 753 -35.73 4.57 -228.35
N GLU A 754 -35.40 3.27 -228.37
CA GLU A 754 -34.79 2.56 -227.22
C GLU A 754 -33.53 3.30 -226.69
N ASN A 755 -32.70 3.80 -227.60
CA ASN A 755 -31.47 4.52 -227.25
C ASN A 755 -31.74 5.89 -226.58
N LYS A 756 -32.87 6.55 -226.90
CA LYS A 756 -33.29 7.79 -226.22
C LYS A 756 -33.78 7.50 -224.80
N GLN A 757 -34.52 6.41 -224.59
CA GLN A 757 -35.03 6.02 -223.28
C GLN A 757 -33.88 5.74 -222.29
N LEU A 758 -32.92 4.89 -222.68
CA LEU A 758 -31.76 4.53 -221.85
C LEU A 758 -30.94 5.75 -221.40
N LYS A 759 -30.84 6.80 -222.22
CA LYS A 759 -30.15 8.05 -221.87
C LYS A 759 -30.87 8.84 -220.78
N GLN A 760 -32.20 8.83 -220.73
CA GLN A 760 -32.97 9.49 -219.67
C GLN A 760 -32.83 8.74 -218.34
N ASP A 761 -32.86 7.41 -218.35
CA ASP A 761 -32.74 6.61 -217.13
C ASP A 761 -31.33 6.64 -216.52
N LEU A 762 -30.28 6.76 -217.35
CA LEU A 762 -28.92 7.04 -216.89
C LEU A 762 -28.84 8.41 -216.18
N GLN A 763 -29.50 9.45 -216.70
CA GLN A 763 -29.52 10.77 -216.06
C GLN A 763 -30.29 10.74 -214.72
N ARG A 764 -31.42 10.03 -214.64
CA ARG A 764 -32.20 9.86 -213.39
C ARG A 764 -31.37 9.20 -212.29
N THR A 765 -30.66 8.11 -212.61
CA THR A 765 -29.83 7.39 -211.63
C THR A 765 -28.64 8.22 -211.13
N GLN A 766 -27.97 9.00 -212.00
CA GLN A 766 -26.91 9.92 -211.59
C GLN A 766 -27.37 10.99 -210.58
N HIS A 767 -28.59 11.53 -210.72
CA HIS A 767 -29.14 12.51 -209.78
C HIS A 767 -29.45 11.88 -208.41
N LEU A 768 -29.89 10.63 -208.37
CA LEU A 768 -30.14 9.91 -207.11
C LEU A 768 -28.83 9.65 -206.35
N PHE A 769 -27.77 9.18 -207.02
CA PHE A 769 -26.47 8.97 -206.38
C PHE A 769 -25.89 10.28 -205.80
N THR A 770 -25.96 11.38 -206.56
CA THR A 770 -25.50 12.70 -206.07
C THR A 770 -26.40 13.30 -204.97
N SER A 771 -27.58 12.74 -204.70
CA SER A 771 -28.37 13.08 -203.49
C SER A 771 -27.97 12.24 -202.30
N ALA A 772 -27.91 10.92 -202.46
CA ALA A 772 -27.47 9.98 -201.41
C ALA A 772 -26.07 10.33 -200.87
N GLU A 773 -25.15 10.76 -201.74
CA GLU A 773 -23.83 11.25 -201.32
C GLU A 773 -23.85 12.49 -200.42
N ARG A 774 -24.85 13.38 -200.57
CA ARG A 774 -24.97 14.59 -199.73
C ARG A 774 -25.50 14.25 -198.35
N GLU A 775 -26.52 13.39 -198.27
CA GLU A 775 -27.06 12.89 -197.00
C GLU A 775 -26.01 12.10 -196.21
N LEU A 776 -25.22 11.25 -196.87
CA LEU A 776 -24.10 10.53 -196.26
C LEU A 776 -22.97 11.44 -195.74
N ARG A 777 -22.79 12.64 -196.29
CA ARG A 777 -21.84 13.63 -195.76
C ARG A 777 -22.39 14.31 -194.49
N TYR A 778 -23.67 14.71 -194.52
CA TYR A 778 -24.33 15.34 -193.37
C TYR A 778 -24.35 14.45 -192.12
N GLU A 779 -24.75 13.18 -192.23
CA GLU A 779 -24.78 12.27 -191.08
C GLU A 779 -23.37 11.88 -190.58
N ARG A 780 -22.33 11.98 -191.42
CA ARG A 780 -20.92 11.84 -190.99
C ARG A 780 -20.46 13.05 -190.19
N GLU A 781 -20.79 14.26 -190.63
CA GLU A 781 -20.43 15.52 -189.96
C GLU A 781 -21.09 15.62 -188.57
N LYS A 782 -22.40 15.39 -188.51
CA LYS A 782 -23.18 15.24 -187.26
C LYS A 782 -22.63 14.16 -186.31
N ASN A 783 -22.09 13.07 -186.84
CA ASN A 783 -21.39 12.04 -186.03
C ASN A 783 -20.05 12.53 -185.45
N LEU A 784 -19.34 13.44 -186.13
CA LEU A 784 -18.11 14.03 -185.60
C LEU A 784 -18.43 15.00 -184.46
N ASP A 785 -19.52 15.76 -184.54
CA ASP A 785 -19.94 16.66 -183.46
C ASP A 785 -20.41 15.91 -182.21
N LEU A 786 -21.19 14.83 -182.35
CA LEU A 786 -21.53 13.97 -181.21
C LEU A 786 -20.28 13.36 -180.54
N LYS A 787 -19.25 13.00 -181.32
CA LYS A 787 -17.96 12.53 -180.77
C LYS A 787 -17.19 13.64 -180.04
N ARG A 788 -17.22 14.88 -180.55
CA ARG A 788 -16.65 16.06 -179.87
C ARG A 788 -17.33 16.31 -178.52
N HIS A 789 -18.66 16.28 -178.47
CA HIS A 789 -19.42 16.48 -177.24
C HIS A 789 -19.18 15.37 -176.20
N ASN A 790 -19.14 14.10 -176.59
CA ASN A 790 -18.83 13.01 -175.68
C ASN A 790 -17.42 13.13 -175.08
N ALA A 791 -16.42 13.49 -175.89
CA ALA A 791 -15.04 13.68 -175.41
C ALA A 791 -14.92 14.81 -174.36
N LEU A 792 -15.67 15.90 -174.51
CA LEU A 792 -15.75 16.97 -173.50
C LEU A 792 -16.42 16.49 -172.20
N LEU A 793 -17.49 15.70 -172.32
CA LEU A 793 -18.23 15.20 -171.15
C LEU A 793 -17.41 14.17 -170.35
N ASP A 794 -16.64 13.30 -171.02
CA ASP A 794 -15.66 12.43 -170.34
C ASP A 794 -14.51 13.24 -169.71
N GLN A 795 -14.10 14.37 -170.31
CA GLN A 795 -13.08 15.25 -169.71
C GLN A 795 -13.57 15.88 -168.40
N GLU A 796 -14.79 16.43 -168.35
CA GLU A 796 -15.35 16.99 -167.11
C GLU A 796 -15.59 15.91 -166.04
N LYS A 797 -16.05 14.71 -166.44
CA LYS A 797 -16.17 13.55 -165.55
C LYS A 797 -14.84 13.17 -164.91
N ILE A 798 -13.73 13.20 -165.66
CA ILE A 798 -12.38 12.95 -165.11
C ILE A 798 -11.97 14.02 -164.09
N LYS A 799 -12.26 15.32 -164.34
CA LYS A 799 -11.99 16.39 -163.37
C LYS A 799 -12.77 16.18 -162.07
N LEU A 800 -14.08 15.96 -162.15
CA LEU A 800 -14.94 15.73 -160.98
C LEU A 800 -14.49 14.49 -160.18
N CYS A 801 -14.03 13.42 -160.85
CA CYS A 801 -13.44 12.27 -160.17
C CYS A 801 -12.10 12.58 -159.47
N ALA A 802 -11.31 13.54 -159.97
CA ALA A 802 -10.08 13.99 -159.32
C ALA A 802 -10.37 14.90 -158.11
N GLU A 803 -11.31 15.83 -158.26
CA GLU A 803 -11.77 16.73 -157.18
C GLU A 803 -12.41 15.94 -156.02
N LEU A 804 -13.27 14.96 -156.33
CA LEU A 804 -13.86 14.07 -155.33
C LEU A 804 -12.79 13.29 -154.55
N LYS A 805 -11.77 12.73 -155.25
CA LYS A 805 -10.65 12.06 -154.59
C LYS A 805 -9.82 13.00 -153.72
N GLN A 806 -9.63 14.26 -154.16
CA GLN A 806 -8.94 15.27 -153.36
C GLN A 806 -9.74 15.64 -152.10
N ALA A 807 -11.07 15.74 -152.19
CA ALA A 807 -11.95 15.97 -151.04
C ALA A 807 -11.94 14.78 -150.07
N GLN A 808 -12.02 13.54 -150.57
CA GLN A 808 -11.93 12.32 -149.77
C GLN A 808 -10.59 12.21 -149.03
N ALA A 809 -9.47 12.53 -149.70
CA ALA A 809 -8.15 12.53 -149.07
C ALA A 809 -8.04 13.60 -147.96
N LYS A 810 -8.62 14.79 -148.16
CA LYS A 810 -8.67 15.85 -147.14
C LYS A 810 -9.54 15.45 -145.94
N LEU A 811 -10.66 14.75 -146.15
CA LEU A 811 -11.50 14.23 -145.07
C LEU A 811 -10.75 13.18 -144.23
N ALA A 812 -10.12 12.19 -144.87
CA ALA A 812 -9.30 11.20 -144.16
C ALA A 812 -8.12 11.81 -143.37
N GLN A 813 -7.52 12.89 -143.89
CA GLN A 813 -6.50 13.67 -143.17
C GLN A 813 -7.07 14.44 -141.98
N LEU A 814 -8.30 14.93 -142.05
CA LEU A 814 -8.98 15.57 -140.92
C LEU A 814 -9.44 14.54 -139.87
N GLU A 815 -9.94 13.38 -140.28
CA GLU A 815 -10.35 12.28 -139.39
C GLU A 815 -9.16 11.68 -138.62
N THR A 816 -8.00 11.52 -139.28
CA THR A 816 -6.75 11.11 -138.61
C THR A 816 -6.17 12.20 -137.71
N CYS A 817 -6.37 13.48 -138.04
CA CYS A 817 -5.99 14.60 -137.18
C CYS A 817 -6.89 14.71 -135.94
N THR A 818 -8.21 14.60 -136.08
CA THR A 818 -9.14 14.68 -134.94
C THR A 818 -9.03 13.47 -134.01
N THR A 819 -8.81 12.26 -134.53
CA THR A 819 -8.55 11.07 -133.70
C THR A 819 -7.24 11.17 -132.92
N GLY A 820 -6.19 11.76 -133.50
CA GLY A 820 -4.97 12.13 -132.78
C GLY A 820 -5.25 13.15 -131.66
N GLN A 821 -5.96 14.24 -131.98
CA GLN A 821 -6.33 15.26 -131.00
C GLN A 821 -7.21 14.72 -129.85
N THR A 822 -8.09 13.75 -130.09
CA THR A 822 -8.84 13.10 -129.01
C THR A 822 -7.95 12.25 -128.11
N ALA A 823 -6.96 11.53 -128.66
CA ALA A 823 -6.01 10.77 -127.86
C ALA A 823 -5.11 11.68 -127.00
N ASP A 824 -4.63 12.80 -127.58
CA ASP A 824 -3.88 13.82 -126.84
C ASP A 824 -4.71 14.42 -125.70
N LEU A 825 -6.00 14.72 -125.93
CA LEU A 825 -6.91 15.22 -124.90
C LEU A 825 -7.22 14.18 -123.82
N GLU A 826 -7.36 12.90 -124.16
CA GLU A 826 -7.54 11.83 -123.18
C GLU A 826 -6.27 11.66 -122.32
N GLN A 827 -5.09 11.71 -122.92
CA GLN A 827 -3.81 11.66 -122.20
C GLN A 827 -3.62 12.89 -121.28
N LEU A 828 -3.99 14.09 -121.72
CA LEU A 828 -3.95 15.30 -120.90
C LEU A 828 -4.95 15.25 -119.73
N HIS A 829 -6.17 14.74 -119.96
CA HIS A 829 -7.14 14.52 -118.87
C HIS A 829 -6.65 13.49 -117.86
N GLN A 830 -6.06 12.38 -118.32
CA GLN A 830 -5.48 11.38 -117.42
C GLN A 830 -4.32 11.98 -116.61
N ARG A 831 -3.40 12.70 -117.26
CA ARG A 831 -2.27 13.34 -116.55
C ARG A 831 -2.71 14.41 -115.56
N THR A 832 -3.82 15.11 -115.84
CA THR A 832 -4.43 16.05 -114.90
C THR A 832 -4.91 15.33 -113.63
N ARG A 833 -5.64 14.22 -113.78
CA ARG A 833 -6.12 13.40 -112.65
C ARG A 833 -4.98 12.79 -111.82
N GLU A 834 -3.89 12.38 -112.48
CA GLU A 834 -2.68 11.90 -111.79
C GLU A 834 -2.07 13.00 -110.91
N LEU A 835 -1.93 14.22 -111.45
CA LEU A 835 -1.41 15.38 -110.71
C LEU A 835 -2.35 15.83 -109.57
N GLU A 836 -3.67 15.76 -109.75
CA GLU A 836 -4.66 16.01 -108.69
C GLU A 836 -4.50 15.02 -107.52
N LEU A 837 -4.30 13.73 -107.82
CA LEU A 837 -4.05 12.69 -106.81
C LEU A 837 -2.69 12.84 -106.13
N GLU A 838 -1.64 13.22 -106.87
CA GLU A 838 -0.32 13.55 -106.31
C GLU A 838 -0.39 14.76 -105.36
N LEU A 839 -1.14 15.81 -105.73
CA LEU A 839 -1.36 16.99 -104.89
C LEU A 839 -2.20 16.67 -103.63
N ALA A 840 -3.24 15.85 -103.75
CA ALA A 840 -4.04 15.39 -102.61
C ALA A 840 -3.18 14.61 -101.61
N ARG A 841 -2.38 13.64 -102.09
CA ARG A 841 -1.42 12.87 -101.26
C ARG A 841 -0.37 13.76 -100.62
N SER A 842 0.17 14.72 -101.37
CA SER A 842 1.14 15.71 -100.86
C SER A 842 0.56 16.57 -99.75
N SER A 843 -0.69 17.04 -99.92
CA SER A 843 -1.41 17.81 -98.89
C SER A 843 -1.68 16.96 -97.63
N GLN A 844 -2.10 15.70 -97.79
CA GLN A 844 -2.33 14.78 -96.68
C GLN A 844 -1.03 14.48 -95.91
N ASN A 845 0.08 14.22 -96.61
CA ASN A 845 1.40 14.01 -96.02
C ASN A 845 1.91 15.27 -95.29
N LYS A 846 1.62 16.46 -95.81
CA LYS A 846 1.96 17.74 -95.15
C LYS A 846 1.11 17.96 -93.88
N GLN A 847 -0.17 17.59 -93.91
CA GLN A 847 -1.06 17.69 -92.75
C GLN A 847 -0.66 16.70 -91.64
N THR A 848 -0.36 15.44 -91.96
CA THR A 848 0.12 14.47 -90.97
C THR A 848 1.50 14.84 -90.43
N SER A 849 2.41 15.32 -91.29
CA SER A 849 3.72 15.86 -90.84
C SER A 849 3.61 17.08 -89.95
N ASN A 850 2.53 17.89 -90.06
CA ASN A 850 2.28 19.00 -89.15
C ASN A 850 1.73 18.48 -87.80
N SER A 851 0.76 17.55 -87.81
CA SER A 851 0.23 16.92 -86.59
C SER A 851 1.35 16.31 -85.74
N LEU A 852 2.18 15.46 -86.34
CA LEU A 852 3.33 14.83 -85.68
C LEU A 852 4.36 15.85 -85.15
N ARG A 853 4.49 17.01 -85.81
CA ARG A 853 5.36 18.11 -85.35
C ARG A 853 4.76 18.88 -84.18
N GLU A 854 3.45 19.05 -84.15
CA GLU A 854 2.71 19.69 -83.05
C GLU A 854 2.66 18.78 -81.83
N GLU A 855 2.39 17.49 -82.02
CA GLU A 855 2.49 16.42 -81.01
C GLU A 855 3.89 16.36 -80.40
N LEU A 856 4.95 16.32 -81.21
CA LEU A 856 6.34 16.34 -80.74
C LEU A 856 6.68 17.61 -79.93
N ASN A 857 6.11 18.77 -80.30
CA ASN A 857 6.30 20.01 -79.53
C ASN A 857 5.50 19.98 -78.22
N ALA A 858 4.32 19.36 -78.19
CA ALA A 858 3.52 19.16 -76.99
C ALA A 858 4.17 18.15 -76.02
N GLU A 859 4.81 17.10 -76.52
CA GLU A 859 5.63 16.19 -75.71
C GLU A 859 6.85 16.92 -75.13
N ARG A 860 7.60 17.68 -75.94
CA ARG A 860 8.73 18.50 -75.47
C ARG A 860 8.32 19.49 -74.39
N ALA A 861 7.17 20.14 -74.53
CA ALA A 861 6.63 21.03 -73.49
C ALA A 861 6.32 20.26 -72.20
N ARG A 862 5.69 19.08 -72.31
CA ARG A 862 5.39 18.20 -71.16
C ARG A 862 6.65 17.70 -70.44
N VAL A 863 7.68 17.28 -71.18
CA VAL A 863 8.99 16.92 -70.61
C VAL A 863 9.61 18.10 -69.86
N ILE A 864 9.64 19.30 -70.45
CA ILE A 864 10.16 20.51 -69.78
C ILE A 864 9.37 20.85 -68.49
N THR A 865 8.05 20.59 -68.44
CA THR A 865 7.28 20.75 -67.19
C THR A 865 7.56 19.64 -66.18
N ALA A 866 7.81 18.40 -66.63
CA ALA A 866 8.18 17.29 -65.75
C ALA A 866 9.57 17.51 -65.14
N ASP A 867 10.58 17.92 -65.91
CA ASP A 867 11.93 18.24 -65.44
C ASP A 867 11.91 19.34 -64.38
N LYS A 868 11.12 20.41 -64.61
CA LYS A 868 10.89 21.46 -63.60
C LYS A 868 10.28 20.89 -62.32
N LYS A 869 9.28 20.02 -62.43
CA LYS A 869 8.66 19.37 -61.27
C LYS A 869 9.61 18.44 -60.53
N VAL A 870 10.48 17.73 -61.24
CA VAL A 870 11.56 16.91 -60.64
C VAL A 870 12.55 17.80 -59.88
N LEU A 871 12.95 18.94 -60.43
CA LEU A 871 13.83 19.90 -59.74
C LEU A 871 13.16 20.52 -58.50
N GLU A 872 11.87 20.89 -58.57
CA GLU A 872 11.08 21.32 -57.41
C GLU A 872 11.05 20.24 -56.32
N LEU A 873 10.72 18.99 -56.67
CA LEU A 873 10.64 17.87 -55.74
C LEU A 873 12.01 17.52 -55.14
N GLN A 874 13.08 17.58 -55.92
CA GLN A 874 14.46 17.42 -55.42
C GLN A 874 14.85 18.52 -54.44
N GLN A 875 14.41 19.77 -54.66
CA GLN A 875 14.67 20.86 -53.72
C GLN A 875 13.81 20.73 -52.45
N GLN A 876 12.55 20.32 -52.57
CA GLN A 876 11.69 20.00 -51.43
C GLN A 876 12.28 18.87 -50.59
N LEU A 877 12.76 17.79 -51.21
CA LEU A 877 13.42 16.67 -50.53
C LEU A 877 14.72 17.10 -49.81
N LYS A 878 15.53 17.98 -50.41
CA LYS A 878 16.71 18.56 -49.75
C LYS A 878 16.32 19.41 -48.53
N ASN A 879 15.24 20.18 -48.64
CA ASN A 879 14.73 21.01 -47.54
C ASN A 879 14.20 20.14 -46.39
N THR A 880 13.40 19.10 -46.68
CA THR A 880 12.87 18.21 -45.63
C THR A 880 13.96 17.34 -44.99
N LEU A 881 14.95 16.86 -45.74
CA LEU A 881 16.13 16.20 -45.17
C LEU A 881 16.98 17.13 -44.28
N HIS A 882 17.04 18.43 -44.59
CA HIS A 882 17.70 19.39 -43.72
C HIS A 882 16.88 19.66 -42.46
N GLN A 883 15.56 19.83 -42.57
CA GLN A 883 14.66 19.99 -41.43
C GLN A 883 14.70 18.77 -40.51
N LEU A 884 14.63 17.55 -41.05
CA LEU A 884 14.74 16.31 -40.28
C LEU A 884 16.02 16.30 -39.44
N ARG A 885 17.18 16.64 -40.01
CA ARG A 885 18.45 16.73 -39.27
C ARG A 885 18.48 17.81 -38.18
N LEU A 886 17.70 18.88 -38.34
CA LEU A 886 17.56 19.90 -37.30
C LEU A 886 16.63 19.42 -36.17
N GLU A 887 15.56 18.69 -36.49
CA GLU A 887 14.71 18.06 -35.46
C GLU A 887 15.41 16.88 -34.77
N GLU A 888 16.22 16.08 -35.48
CA GLU A 888 17.11 15.05 -34.91
C GLU A 888 18.10 15.65 -33.91
N ALA A 889 18.75 16.76 -34.26
CA ALA A 889 19.65 17.49 -33.37
C ALA A 889 18.92 18.02 -32.13
N ARG A 890 17.75 18.66 -32.32
CA ARG A 890 16.91 19.15 -31.21
C ARG A 890 16.42 18.02 -30.32
N ALA A 891 16.02 16.88 -30.87
CA ALA A 891 15.60 15.71 -30.09
C ALA A 891 16.77 15.12 -29.29
N GLY A 892 17.99 15.18 -29.81
CA GLY A 892 19.21 14.87 -29.07
C GLY A 892 19.46 15.84 -27.90
N GLU A 893 19.23 17.13 -28.12
CA GLU A 893 19.33 18.19 -27.11
C GLU A 893 18.23 18.09 -26.04
N THR A 894 16.95 17.88 -26.40
CA THR A 894 15.86 17.70 -25.43
C THR A 894 16.06 16.40 -24.65
N SER A 895 16.39 15.29 -25.30
CA SER A 895 16.72 14.02 -24.62
C SER A 895 17.88 14.20 -23.62
N LYS A 896 18.84 15.09 -23.91
CA LYS A 896 19.90 15.44 -22.96
C LYS A 896 19.37 16.29 -21.81
N LEU A 897 18.62 17.35 -22.08
CA LEU A 897 18.03 18.22 -21.04
C LEU A 897 17.05 17.44 -20.13
N GLU A 898 16.32 16.46 -20.67
CA GLU A 898 15.49 15.54 -19.88
C GLU A 898 16.32 14.61 -19.00
N ARG A 899 17.48 14.14 -19.46
CA ARG A 899 18.42 13.37 -18.61
C ARG A 899 19.01 14.26 -17.53
N ASP A 900 19.53 15.43 -17.90
CA ASP A 900 20.09 16.42 -16.96
C ASP A 900 19.03 16.85 -15.91
N THR A 901 17.75 16.98 -16.28
CA THR A 901 16.66 17.31 -15.33
C THR A 901 16.17 16.12 -14.51
N ARG A 902 16.17 14.90 -15.04
CA ARG A 902 15.91 13.68 -14.25
C ARG A 902 17.01 13.46 -13.21
N ASP A 903 18.28 13.52 -13.62
CA ASP A 903 19.43 13.43 -12.72
C ASP A 903 19.36 14.50 -11.61
N MET A 904 18.99 15.75 -11.94
CA MET A 904 18.80 16.80 -10.93
C MET A 904 17.57 16.59 -10.03
N SER A 905 16.48 15.99 -10.54
CA SER A 905 15.30 15.61 -9.75
C SER A 905 15.63 14.49 -8.76
N ASP A 906 16.40 13.50 -9.18
CA ASP A 906 16.83 12.37 -8.35
C ASP A 906 17.83 12.83 -7.29
N ASN A 907 18.75 13.73 -7.64
CA ASN A 907 19.63 14.41 -6.66
C ASN A 907 18.83 15.23 -5.64
N LEU A 908 17.82 16.00 -6.06
CA LEU A 908 16.93 16.73 -5.15
C LEU A 908 16.12 15.79 -4.25
N SER A 909 15.70 14.64 -4.76
CA SER A 909 14.95 13.63 -4.01
C SER A 909 15.83 12.90 -2.99
N ALA A 910 17.07 12.56 -3.37
CA ALA A 910 18.08 12.03 -2.45
C ALA A 910 18.48 13.05 -1.37
N LEU A 911 18.54 14.35 -1.69
CA LEU A 911 18.77 15.41 -0.69
C LEU A 911 17.57 15.59 0.25
N ARG A 912 16.33 15.48 -0.25
CA ARG A 912 15.12 15.47 0.60
C ARG A 912 15.10 14.27 1.55
N ALA A 913 15.42 13.07 1.05
CA ALA A 913 15.51 11.86 1.86
C ALA A 913 16.57 11.99 2.96
N LYS A 914 17.78 12.49 2.63
CA LYS A 914 18.83 12.78 3.62
C LYS A 914 18.41 13.83 4.65
N LEU A 915 17.69 14.88 4.24
CA LEU A 915 17.17 15.88 5.17
C LEU A 915 16.11 15.30 6.11
N GLN A 916 15.26 14.39 5.64
CA GLN A 916 14.31 13.66 6.47
C GLN A 916 15.02 12.69 7.44
N GLU A 917 16.07 11.99 6.96
CA GLU A 917 16.90 11.13 7.80
C GLU A 917 17.60 11.94 8.91
N GLU A 918 18.23 13.07 8.56
CA GLU A 918 18.81 14.00 9.54
C GLU A 918 17.77 14.54 10.53
N GLN A 919 16.55 14.82 10.10
CA GLN A 919 15.46 15.25 11.01
C GLN A 919 15.04 14.13 11.97
N LEU A 920 14.99 12.87 11.52
CA LEU A 920 14.71 11.72 12.37
C LEU A 920 15.87 11.44 13.35
N GLN A 921 17.12 11.52 12.88
CA GLN A 921 18.30 11.40 13.73
C GLN A 921 18.36 12.52 14.78
N ARG A 922 18.04 13.77 14.42
CA ARG A 922 17.94 14.89 15.38
C ARG A 922 16.86 14.65 16.42
N LYS A 923 15.64 14.27 16.02
CA LYS A 923 14.56 13.93 16.97
C LYS A 923 14.94 12.80 17.93
N LEU A 924 15.65 11.78 17.44
CA LEU A 924 16.11 10.67 18.28
C LEU A 924 17.25 11.08 19.23
N LEU A 925 18.11 12.02 18.82
CA LEU A 925 19.11 12.64 19.70
C LEU A 925 18.48 13.59 20.73
N GLU A 926 17.47 14.38 20.34
CA GLU A 926 16.69 15.26 21.21
C GLU A 926 15.97 14.45 22.29
N GLN A 927 15.25 13.38 21.91
CA GLN A 927 14.64 12.43 22.84
C GLN A 927 15.66 11.82 23.80
N ARG A 928 16.84 11.42 23.30
CA ARG A 928 17.90 10.84 24.14
C ARG A 928 18.56 11.89 25.04
N GLU A 929 18.62 13.15 24.64
CA GLU A 929 19.04 14.24 25.51
C GLU A 929 17.98 14.49 26.60
N GLU A 930 16.68 14.49 26.27
CA GLU A 930 15.59 14.60 27.25
C GLU A 930 15.63 13.45 28.27
N GLU A 931 15.84 12.21 27.84
CA GLU A 931 16.05 11.05 28.72
C GLU A 931 17.24 11.27 29.66
N LEU A 932 18.40 11.70 29.13
CA LEU A 932 19.60 11.97 29.93
C LEU A 932 19.39 13.15 30.89
N GLN A 933 18.71 14.21 30.47
CA GLN A 933 18.33 15.32 31.33
C GLN A 933 17.37 14.86 32.43
N GLN A 934 16.38 14.00 32.13
CA GLN A 934 15.49 13.41 33.15
C GLN A 934 16.26 12.54 34.14
N GLN A 935 17.22 11.73 33.68
CA GLN A 935 18.12 10.96 34.55
C GLN A 935 18.96 11.87 35.45
N VAL A 936 19.54 12.95 34.91
CA VAL A 936 20.31 13.95 35.70
C VAL A 936 19.41 14.67 36.71
N ARG A 937 18.17 15.03 36.35
CA ARG A 937 17.18 15.61 37.29
C ARG A 937 16.85 14.61 38.41
N SER A 938 16.63 13.33 38.07
CA SER A 938 16.37 12.26 39.05
C SER A 938 17.56 12.03 39.99
N LEU A 939 18.79 12.03 39.46
CA LEU A 939 20.02 11.89 40.24
C LEU A 939 20.22 13.08 41.18
N ARG A 940 20.05 14.33 40.70
CA ARG A 940 20.10 15.53 41.55
C ARG A 940 19.03 15.54 42.64
N MET A 941 17.82 15.05 42.35
CA MET A 941 16.79 14.88 43.39
C MET A 941 17.19 13.84 44.44
N LYS A 942 17.78 12.70 44.02
CA LYS A 942 18.33 11.68 44.93
C LYS A 942 19.49 12.23 45.77
N GLU A 943 20.43 12.92 45.15
CA GLU A 943 21.54 13.62 45.82
C GLU A 943 21.05 14.66 46.83
N ALA A 944 20.02 15.45 46.49
CA ALA A 944 19.39 16.40 47.40
C ALA A 944 18.61 15.72 48.53
N THR A 945 18.02 14.53 48.32
CA THR A 945 17.45 13.72 49.42
C THR A 945 18.54 13.15 50.33
N LEU A 946 19.61 12.58 49.77
CA LEU A 946 20.73 12.00 50.52
C LEU A 946 21.49 13.05 51.33
N SER A 947 21.67 14.25 50.77
CA SER A 947 22.26 15.40 51.46
C SER A 947 21.41 15.83 52.66
N ARG A 948 20.08 15.86 52.52
CA ARG A 948 19.15 16.13 53.63
C ARG A 948 19.23 15.05 54.70
N THR A 949 19.11 13.77 54.34
CA THR A 949 19.22 12.68 55.32
C THR A 949 20.59 12.63 55.99
N ASN A 950 21.68 12.96 55.29
CA ASN A 950 23.01 13.08 55.90
C ASN A 950 23.09 14.27 56.86
N SER A 951 22.47 15.41 56.55
CA SER A 951 22.39 16.54 57.48
C SER A 951 21.56 16.21 58.73
N GLU A 952 20.44 15.50 58.57
CA GLU A 952 19.63 14.98 59.69
C GLU A 952 20.41 13.98 60.55
N LEU A 953 21.13 13.03 59.93
CA LEU A 953 21.94 12.04 60.63
C LEU A 953 23.13 12.70 61.35
N THR A 954 23.77 13.70 60.73
CA THR A 954 24.84 14.48 61.36
C THR A 954 24.32 15.27 62.55
N HIS A 955 23.14 15.90 62.42
CA HIS A 955 22.48 16.60 63.53
C HIS A 955 22.05 15.63 64.64
N ARG A 956 21.57 14.41 64.30
CA ARG A 956 21.26 13.36 65.29
C ARG A 956 22.51 12.84 65.99
N SER A 957 23.65 12.70 65.29
CA SER A 957 24.94 12.41 65.93
C SER A 957 25.27 13.51 66.93
N GLN A 958 25.33 14.77 66.50
CA GLN A 958 25.66 15.92 67.35
C GLN A 958 24.72 16.05 68.57
N GLN A 959 23.43 15.70 68.43
CA GLN A 959 22.49 15.62 69.55
C GLN A 959 22.79 14.48 70.53
N MET A 960 23.32 13.35 70.08
CA MET A 960 23.75 12.26 70.94
C MET A 960 25.13 12.54 71.55
N ASP A 961 26.05 13.11 70.78
CA ASP A 961 27.40 13.51 71.21
C ASP A 961 27.32 14.58 72.32
N THR A 962 26.48 15.60 72.16
CA THR A 962 26.24 16.62 73.21
C THR A 962 25.49 16.05 74.42
N ARG A 963 24.59 15.07 74.26
CA ARG A 963 23.98 14.36 75.39
C ARG A 963 24.99 13.51 76.15
N LEU A 964 25.92 12.86 75.46
CA LEU A 964 27.02 12.12 76.07
C LEU A 964 27.94 13.07 76.83
N GLU A 965 28.32 14.20 76.23
CA GLU A 965 29.12 15.24 76.91
C GLU A 965 28.41 15.78 78.17
N VAL A 966 27.10 16.03 78.13
CA VAL A 966 26.34 16.42 79.34
C VAL A 966 26.36 15.31 80.39
N LEU A 967 26.09 14.06 80.03
CA LEU A 967 26.09 12.93 80.96
C LEU A 967 27.49 12.64 81.53
N GLU A 968 28.56 12.79 80.75
CA GLU A 968 29.95 12.68 81.22
C GLU A 968 30.32 13.81 82.17
N ASN A 969 29.88 15.04 81.89
CA ASN A 969 30.06 16.18 82.80
C ASN A 969 29.28 15.99 84.11
N GLU A 970 28.00 15.60 84.07
CA GLU A 970 27.19 15.28 85.25
C GLU A 970 27.81 14.16 86.08
N LEU A 971 28.27 13.09 85.43
CA LEU A 971 28.95 11.96 86.06
C LEU A 971 30.33 12.33 86.62
N SER A 972 31.04 13.29 86.02
CA SER A 972 32.27 13.87 86.58
C SER A 972 31.98 14.73 87.82
N ALA A 973 30.92 15.54 87.80
CA ALA A 973 30.48 16.36 88.92
C ALA A 973 29.96 15.50 90.08
N ALA A 974 29.23 14.42 89.80
CA ALA A 974 28.79 13.45 90.79
C ALA A 974 29.99 12.71 91.42
N ARG A 975 31.00 12.32 90.63
CA ARG A 975 32.27 11.77 91.14
C ARG A 975 33.04 12.77 92.00
N GLU A 976 33.04 14.05 91.64
CA GLU A 976 33.70 15.09 92.45
C GLU A 976 32.95 15.37 93.75
N GLN A 977 31.61 15.40 93.73
CA GLN A 977 30.78 15.45 94.95
C GLN A 977 30.96 14.19 95.81
N GLN A 978 31.11 13.01 95.21
CA GLN A 978 31.46 11.77 95.91
C GLN A 978 32.86 11.87 96.55
N ARG A 979 33.84 12.43 95.84
CA ARG A 979 35.20 12.64 96.35
C ARG A 979 35.22 13.61 97.54
N LEU A 980 34.50 14.74 97.41
CA LEU A 980 34.39 15.76 98.47
C LEU A 980 33.60 15.25 99.70
N SER A 981 32.54 14.47 99.50
CA SER A 981 31.84 13.82 100.61
C SER A 981 32.69 12.73 101.26
N GLN A 982 33.47 11.96 100.50
CA GLN A 982 34.44 11.00 101.04
C GLN A 982 35.54 11.68 101.86
N THR A 983 36.12 12.80 101.40
CA THR A 983 37.10 13.55 102.20
C THR A 983 36.46 14.12 103.47
N ASN A 984 35.27 14.70 103.37
CA ASN A 984 34.55 15.21 104.54
C ASN A 984 34.22 14.09 105.55
N CYS A 985 33.92 12.86 105.10
CA CYS A 985 33.76 11.71 105.99
C CYS A 985 35.08 11.33 106.66
N HIS A 986 36.20 11.29 105.94
CA HIS A 986 37.52 11.03 106.56
C HIS A 986 37.90 12.12 107.57
N ASP A 987 37.69 13.41 107.25
CA ASP A 987 37.95 14.53 108.16
C ASP A 987 37.09 14.46 109.43
N LEU A 988 35.85 13.96 109.33
CA LEU A 988 34.95 13.72 110.46
C LEU A 988 35.32 12.45 111.25
N GLU A 989 35.80 11.41 110.59
CA GLU A 989 36.33 10.18 111.23
C GLU A 989 37.62 10.49 112.01
N ASP A 990 38.55 11.28 111.47
CA ASP A 990 39.75 11.73 112.18
C ASP A 990 39.42 12.65 113.37
N GLN A 991 38.41 13.51 113.24
CA GLN A 991 37.87 14.30 114.37
C GLN A 991 37.24 13.42 115.44
N LEU A 992 36.46 12.40 115.05
CA LEU A 992 35.88 11.43 115.98
C LEU A 992 36.98 10.63 116.70
N MET A 993 37.99 10.15 115.99
CA MET A 993 39.10 9.36 116.53
C MET A 993 39.99 10.17 117.46
N SER A 994 40.28 11.43 117.15
CA SER A 994 41.05 12.31 118.04
C SER A 994 40.27 12.67 119.32
N SER A 995 38.96 12.91 119.21
CA SER A 995 38.06 13.11 120.36
C SER A 995 37.90 11.84 121.22
N HIS A 996 37.88 10.67 120.59
CA HIS A 996 37.88 9.38 121.29
C HIS A 996 39.19 9.16 122.06
N GLN A 997 40.34 9.43 121.45
CA GLN A 997 41.66 9.35 122.10
C GLN A 997 41.82 10.37 123.25
N GLU A 998 41.12 11.51 123.21
CA GLU A 998 41.07 12.44 124.34
C GLU A 998 40.18 11.93 125.47
N SER A 999 39.03 11.33 125.13
CA SER A 999 38.14 10.68 126.08
C SER A 999 38.82 9.50 126.80
N GLU A 1000 39.61 8.69 126.08
CA GLU A 1000 40.41 7.60 126.67
C GLU A 1000 41.48 8.14 127.64
N ARG A 1001 42.21 9.19 127.27
CA ARG A 1001 43.20 9.84 128.16
C ARG A 1001 42.55 10.36 129.45
N LEU A 1002 41.40 11.01 129.35
CA LEU A 1002 40.64 11.48 130.53
C LEU A 1002 40.12 10.31 131.39
N GLN A 1003 39.77 9.17 130.77
CA GLN A 1003 39.40 7.95 131.48
C GLN A 1003 40.60 7.31 132.20
N GLU A 1004 41.79 7.30 131.61
CA GLU A 1004 43.02 6.86 132.27
C GLU A 1004 43.39 7.76 133.46
N GLU A 1005 43.30 9.09 133.31
CA GLU A 1005 43.54 10.04 134.41
C GLU A 1005 42.56 9.83 135.57
N LEU A 1006 41.27 9.64 135.28
CA LEU A 1006 40.26 9.30 136.29
C LEU A 1006 40.58 7.96 136.98
N GLN A 1007 41.00 6.94 136.21
CA GLN A 1007 41.37 5.64 136.77
C GLN A 1007 42.62 5.73 137.67
N GLN A 1008 43.60 6.56 137.31
CA GLN A 1008 44.77 6.84 138.15
C GLN A 1008 44.36 7.58 139.45
N ALA A 1009 43.48 8.57 139.37
CA ALA A 1009 42.97 9.29 140.54
C ALA A 1009 42.20 8.35 141.50
N LEU A 1010 41.38 7.43 140.97
CA LEU A 1010 40.70 6.40 141.75
C LEU A 1010 41.69 5.45 142.43
N GLN A 1011 42.74 5.01 141.75
CA GLN A 1011 43.80 4.19 142.36
C GLN A 1011 44.52 4.93 143.50
N GLN A 1012 44.81 6.24 143.33
CA GLN A 1012 45.42 7.05 144.38
C GLN A 1012 44.52 7.15 145.62
N LEU A 1013 43.22 7.41 145.44
CA LEU A 1013 42.23 7.40 146.53
C LEU A 1013 42.23 6.07 147.28
N ASP A 1014 42.23 4.96 146.54
CA ASP A 1014 42.19 3.61 147.09
C ASP A 1014 43.44 3.27 147.93
N THR A 1015 44.63 3.68 147.51
CA THR A 1015 45.85 3.54 148.33
C THR A 1015 45.79 4.35 149.64
N ASN A 1016 45.16 5.52 149.63
CA ASN A 1016 45.01 6.35 150.82
C ASN A 1016 43.97 5.78 151.80
N ILE A 1017 42.89 5.18 151.31
CA ILE A 1017 41.92 4.42 152.12
C ILE A 1017 42.61 3.23 152.81
N ARG A 1018 43.43 2.47 152.07
CA ARG A 1018 44.22 1.34 152.63
C ARG A 1018 45.16 1.81 153.75
N ARG A 1019 45.97 2.85 153.51
CA ARG A 1019 46.87 3.48 154.51
C ARG A 1019 46.15 3.96 155.78
N TYR A 1020 44.92 4.49 155.65
CA TYR A 1020 44.11 4.89 156.80
C TYR A 1020 43.64 3.68 157.62
N ASN A 1021 43.14 2.64 156.96
CA ASN A 1021 42.67 1.41 157.60
C ASN A 1021 43.78 0.66 158.34
N GLU A 1022 45.00 0.62 157.79
CA GLU A 1022 46.19 0.08 158.45
C GLU A 1022 46.51 0.81 159.76
N LYS A 1023 46.55 2.15 159.74
CA LYS A 1023 46.75 2.99 160.94
C LYS A 1023 45.68 2.68 162.00
N GLN A 1024 44.41 2.59 161.59
CA GLN A 1024 43.31 2.26 162.50
C GLN A 1024 43.46 0.85 163.11
N SER A 1025 43.88 -0.15 162.32
CA SER A 1025 44.15 -1.52 162.78
C SER A 1025 45.30 -1.58 163.79
N MET A 1026 46.37 -0.80 163.56
CA MET A 1026 47.49 -0.68 164.49
C MET A 1026 47.08 -0.05 165.83
N HIS A 1027 46.24 0.99 165.82
CA HIS A 1027 45.68 1.56 167.06
C HIS A 1027 44.77 0.57 167.80
N LYS A 1028 43.86 -0.11 167.10
CA LYS A 1028 43.02 -1.19 167.66
C LYS A 1028 43.87 -2.29 168.33
N THR A 1029 44.99 -2.66 167.72
CA THR A 1029 45.88 -3.72 168.22
C THR A 1029 46.73 -3.27 169.43
N LYS A 1030 47.22 -2.02 169.45
CA LYS A 1030 47.85 -1.43 170.64
C LYS A 1030 46.90 -1.42 171.83
N LEU A 1031 45.63 -1.01 171.62
CA LEU A 1031 44.60 -0.96 172.67
C LEU A 1031 44.27 -2.37 173.23
N ARG A 1032 44.19 -3.40 172.37
CA ARG A 1032 43.99 -4.79 172.82
C ARG A 1032 45.11 -5.27 173.76
N ARG A 1033 46.38 -5.02 173.40
CA ARG A 1033 47.53 -5.41 174.25
C ARG A 1033 47.49 -4.72 175.62
N ALA A 1034 47.16 -3.44 175.68
CA ALA A 1034 47.00 -2.71 176.94
C ALA A 1034 45.91 -3.34 177.83
N LYS A 1035 44.70 -3.58 177.27
CA LYS A 1035 43.61 -4.26 178.01
C LYS A 1035 44.01 -5.64 178.54
N GLN A 1036 44.75 -6.43 177.75
CA GLN A 1036 45.17 -7.78 178.13
C GLN A 1036 46.22 -7.80 179.26
N LEU A 1037 47.07 -6.76 179.36
CA LEU A 1037 48.00 -6.60 180.48
C LEU A 1037 47.26 -6.26 181.78
N PHE A 1038 46.32 -5.31 181.75
CA PHE A 1038 45.49 -4.99 182.91
C PHE A 1038 44.71 -6.21 183.41
N LEU A 1039 44.07 -6.97 182.50
CA LEU A 1039 43.28 -8.14 182.89
C LEU A 1039 44.11 -9.19 183.67
N LYS A 1040 45.37 -9.42 183.27
CA LYS A 1040 46.30 -10.32 183.98
C LYS A 1040 46.70 -9.79 185.36
N ALA A 1041 46.84 -8.48 185.51
CA ALA A 1041 47.14 -7.86 186.80
C ALA A 1041 45.93 -7.95 187.76
N THR A 1042 44.71 -7.81 187.25
CA THR A 1042 43.48 -7.98 188.05
C THR A 1042 43.35 -9.40 188.58
N THR A 1043 43.39 -10.42 187.71
CA THR A 1043 43.19 -11.82 188.17
C THR A 1043 44.25 -12.31 189.15
N GLN A 1044 45.48 -11.78 189.08
CA GLN A 1044 46.52 -12.04 190.08
C GLN A 1044 46.23 -11.41 191.46
N ARG A 1045 45.49 -10.30 191.51
CA ARG A 1045 45.00 -9.70 192.76
C ARG A 1045 43.81 -10.46 193.31
N ASP A 1046 42.85 -10.84 192.45
CA ASP A 1046 41.64 -11.56 192.84
C ASP A 1046 41.98 -12.91 193.51
N LEU A 1047 42.91 -13.68 192.90
CA LEU A 1047 43.43 -14.93 193.49
C LEU A 1047 44.18 -14.71 194.82
N ARG A 1048 44.74 -13.51 195.05
CA ARG A 1048 45.38 -13.16 196.32
C ARG A 1048 44.35 -12.84 197.40
N ILE A 1049 43.24 -12.20 197.01
CA ILE A 1049 42.11 -11.85 197.88
C ILE A 1049 41.39 -13.13 198.34
N GLN A 1050 40.99 -14.01 197.40
CA GLN A 1050 40.28 -15.26 197.72
C GLN A 1050 41.01 -16.15 198.73
N LYS A 1051 42.35 -16.20 198.68
CA LYS A 1051 43.14 -16.95 199.66
C LYS A 1051 43.12 -16.30 201.05
N LEU A 1052 43.18 -14.97 201.14
CA LEU A 1052 43.07 -14.27 202.41
C LEU A 1052 41.66 -14.41 203.01
N GLU A 1053 40.63 -14.48 202.17
CA GLU A 1053 39.24 -14.75 202.57
C GLU A 1053 39.07 -16.18 203.11
N SER A 1054 39.65 -17.21 202.50
CA SER A 1054 39.59 -18.59 203.03
C SER A 1054 40.33 -18.74 204.37
N ASP A 1055 41.51 -18.12 204.48
CA ASP A 1055 42.33 -18.19 205.70
C ASP A 1055 41.61 -17.47 206.87
N LEU A 1056 40.88 -16.37 206.60
CA LEU A 1056 40.00 -15.69 207.56
C LEU A 1056 38.83 -16.56 208.01
N ALA A 1057 38.10 -17.19 207.08
CA ALA A 1057 36.92 -17.99 207.38
C ALA A 1057 37.23 -19.22 208.26
N LEU A 1058 38.41 -19.83 208.06
CA LEU A 1058 38.92 -20.90 208.92
C LEU A 1058 39.20 -20.42 210.35
N ALA A 1059 39.83 -19.25 210.50
CA ALA A 1059 40.14 -18.68 211.81
C ALA A 1059 38.86 -18.34 212.61
N THR A 1060 37.81 -17.80 211.96
CA THR A 1060 36.54 -17.52 212.63
C THR A 1060 35.85 -18.80 213.13
N SER A 1061 35.80 -19.87 212.32
CA SER A 1061 35.13 -21.11 212.70
C SER A 1061 35.82 -21.84 213.87
N LEU A 1062 37.15 -21.72 213.98
CA LEU A 1062 37.89 -22.24 215.14
C LEU A 1062 37.57 -21.46 216.42
N SER A 1063 37.52 -20.12 216.35
CA SER A 1063 37.17 -19.28 217.50
C SER A 1063 35.71 -19.44 217.96
N GLU A 1064 34.78 -19.80 217.07
CA GLU A 1064 33.40 -20.12 217.45
C GLU A 1064 33.32 -21.41 218.27
N LYS A 1065 34.01 -22.48 217.82
CA LYS A 1065 34.08 -23.75 218.56
C LYS A 1065 34.76 -23.62 219.92
N GLU A 1066 35.78 -22.77 220.02
CA GLU A 1066 36.42 -22.44 221.31
C GLU A 1066 35.42 -21.79 222.28
N LYS A 1067 34.56 -20.87 221.79
CA LYS A 1067 33.50 -20.24 222.60
C LYS A 1067 32.40 -21.23 223.02
N ASP A 1068 32.08 -22.23 222.19
CA ASP A 1068 31.16 -23.30 222.56
C ASP A 1068 31.72 -24.19 223.68
N TRP A 1069 33.00 -24.59 223.58
CA TRP A 1069 33.67 -25.34 224.65
C TRP A 1069 33.79 -24.55 225.97
N ILE A 1070 33.99 -23.24 225.90
CA ILE A 1070 33.98 -22.39 227.10
C ILE A 1070 32.58 -22.37 227.74
N ARG A 1071 31.50 -22.24 226.94
CA ARG A 1071 30.12 -22.25 227.44
C ARG A 1071 29.79 -23.52 228.24
N THR A 1072 29.99 -24.69 227.66
CA THR A 1072 29.64 -25.96 228.33
C THR A 1072 30.43 -26.16 229.63
N VAL A 1073 31.73 -25.84 229.64
CA VAL A 1073 32.58 -25.92 230.84
C VAL A 1073 32.17 -24.90 231.93
N THR A 1074 31.63 -23.73 231.56
CA THR A 1074 31.05 -22.80 232.54
C THR A 1074 29.72 -23.28 233.11
N GLU A 1075 28.85 -23.85 232.28
CA GLU A 1075 27.52 -24.34 232.70
C GLU A 1075 27.64 -25.53 233.69
N GLU A 1076 28.55 -26.47 233.44
CA GLU A 1076 28.86 -27.56 234.37
C GLU A 1076 29.49 -27.05 235.69
N ASN A 1077 30.37 -26.03 235.62
CA ASN A 1077 30.96 -25.42 236.83
C ASN A 1077 29.90 -24.76 237.71
N ASP A 1078 28.97 -24.00 237.12
CA ASP A 1078 27.92 -23.33 237.90
C ASP A 1078 26.96 -24.34 238.55
N GLN A 1079 26.70 -25.48 237.91
CA GLN A 1079 25.93 -26.58 238.52
C GLN A 1079 26.68 -27.22 239.71
N LEU A 1080 27.97 -27.56 239.55
CA LEU A 1080 28.80 -28.05 240.65
C LEU A 1080 28.95 -27.03 241.79
N LEU A 1081 28.98 -25.72 241.47
CA LEU A 1081 28.97 -24.65 242.47
C LEU A 1081 27.64 -24.54 243.21
N LEU A 1082 26.49 -24.81 242.56
CA LEU A 1082 25.18 -24.86 243.20
C LEU A 1082 25.06 -26.05 244.17
N GLU A 1083 25.44 -27.26 243.73
CA GLU A 1083 25.46 -28.44 244.60
C GLU A 1083 26.37 -28.24 245.83
N ARG A 1084 27.56 -27.67 245.61
CA ARG A 1084 28.49 -27.30 246.68
C ARG A 1084 27.89 -26.28 247.66
N ARG A 1085 27.13 -25.28 247.17
CA ARG A 1085 26.44 -24.30 248.02
C ARG A 1085 25.35 -24.96 248.87
N GLU A 1086 24.58 -25.89 248.32
CA GLU A 1086 23.55 -26.61 249.10
C GLU A 1086 24.16 -27.54 250.16
N LEU A 1087 25.23 -28.27 249.82
CA LEU A 1087 25.94 -29.13 250.77
C LEU A 1087 26.58 -28.31 251.90
N LEU A 1088 27.19 -27.17 251.57
CA LEU A 1088 27.67 -26.20 252.57
C LEU A 1088 26.53 -25.66 253.44
N LYS A 1089 25.36 -25.34 252.86
CA LYS A 1089 24.21 -24.82 253.62
C LYS A 1089 23.71 -25.84 254.65
N ARG A 1090 23.57 -27.11 254.25
CA ARG A 1090 23.21 -28.22 255.16
C ARG A 1090 24.28 -28.44 256.24
N MET A 1091 25.57 -28.28 255.91
CA MET A 1091 26.64 -28.27 256.91
C MET A 1091 26.50 -27.11 257.89
N THR A 1092 26.31 -25.87 257.42
CA THR A 1092 26.18 -24.70 258.30
C THR A 1092 24.95 -24.76 259.19
N GLU A 1093 23.83 -25.33 258.72
CA GLU A 1093 22.63 -25.53 259.55
C GLU A 1093 22.87 -26.58 260.66
N ALA A 1094 23.58 -27.67 260.35
CA ALA A 1094 24.01 -28.64 261.35
C ALA A 1094 25.05 -28.06 262.34
N GLU A 1095 26.00 -27.26 261.84
CA GLU A 1095 26.96 -26.52 262.65
C GLU A 1095 26.27 -25.47 263.51
N GLU A 1096 25.23 -24.78 263.07
CA GLU A 1096 24.49 -23.79 263.87
C GLU A 1096 23.66 -24.46 264.97
N MET A 1097 23.04 -25.61 264.69
CA MET A 1097 22.38 -26.42 265.71
C MET A 1097 23.39 -26.92 266.75
N GLY A 1098 24.53 -27.44 266.29
CA GLY A 1098 25.66 -27.80 267.16
C GLY A 1098 26.24 -26.61 267.93
N ASN A 1099 26.32 -25.43 267.31
CA ASN A 1099 26.85 -24.20 267.90
C ASN A 1099 25.86 -23.55 268.87
N ASN A 1100 24.55 -23.75 268.74
CA ASN A 1100 23.58 -23.30 269.74
C ASN A 1100 23.57 -24.22 270.97
N GLY A 1101 23.78 -25.53 270.76
CA GLY A 1101 24.20 -26.45 271.83
C GLY A 1101 25.54 -26.01 272.46
N MET A 1102 26.53 -25.63 271.65
CA MET A 1102 27.82 -25.13 272.11
C MET A 1102 27.70 -23.76 272.80
N ARG A 1103 26.75 -22.89 272.46
CA ARG A 1103 26.53 -21.58 273.10
C ARG A 1103 25.82 -21.72 274.44
N THR A 1104 24.90 -22.67 274.58
CA THR A 1104 24.34 -23.04 275.89
C THR A 1104 25.38 -23.77 276.75
N ALA A 1105 26.21 -24.62 276.15
CA ALA A 1105 27.38 -25.22 276.80
C ALA A 1105 28.48 -24.20 277.14
N THR A 1106 28.70 -23.14 276.33
CA THR A 1106 29.78 -22.14 276.57
C THR A 1106 29.35 -20.92 277.35
N THR A 1107 28.06 -20.58 277.46
CA THR A 1107 27.58 -19.63 278.47
C THR A 1107 27.57 -20.28 279.86
N THR A 1108 27.29 -21.59 279.96
CA THR A 1108 27.59 -22.37 281.16
C THR A 1108 29.10 -22.54 281.35
N GLN A 1109 29.89 -22.82 280.32
CA GLN A 1109 31.37 -22.80 280.36
C GLN A 1109 31.99 -21.39 280.46
N GLN A 1110 31.22 -20.31 280.54
CA GLN A 1110 31.72 -18.96 280.88
C GLN A 1110 31.40 -18.63 282.33
N ARG A 1111 30.25 -19.07 282.85
CA ARG A 1111 30.09 -19.27 284.31
C ARG A 1111 31.14 -20.23 284.87
N VAL A 1112 31.59 -21.21 284.07
CA VAL A 1112 32.68 -22.17 284.37
C VAL A 1112 34.01 -21.84 283.66
N LYS A 1113 34.13 -20.65 283.03
CA LYS A 1113 35.41 -19.89 282.89
C LYS A 1113 35.56 -18.76 283.90
N PHE A 1114 34.54 -18.65 284.77
CA PHE A 1114 34.75 -18.77 286.21
C PHE A 1114 35.40 -17.44 286.73
N LEU A 1115 35.77 -17.23 287.97
CA LEU A 1115 36.29 -18.15 288.97
C LEU A 1115 37.58 -18.92 288.51
N GLU A 1116 37.94 -18.91 287.20
CA GLU A 1116 39.20 -19.45 286.59
C GLU A 1116 40.11 -18.28 286.25
N MET A 1117 39.60 -17.24 285.55
CA MET A 1117 40.36 -15.98 285.39
C MET A 1117 40.28 -15.06 286.61
N GLU A 1118 39.36 -15.32 287.55
CA GLU A 1118 39.48 -14.84 288.94
C GLU A 1118 40.77 -15.39 289.60
N ASN A 1119 41.27 -16.53 289.12
CA ASN A 1119 42.36 -17.31 289.72
C ASN A 1119 43.70 -17.10 288.99
N ASN A 1120 43.73 -17.16 287.65
CA ASN A 1120 44.99 -17.24 286.89
C ASN A 1120 45.70 -15.91 286.60
N GLN A 1121 45.01 -14.78 286.37
CA GLN A 1121 45.72 -13.48 286.30
C GLN A 1121 45.75 -12.74 287.66
N LEU A 1122 45.16 -13.36 288.68
CA LEU A 1122 45.60 -13.27 290.09
C LEU A 1122 47.01 -13.89 290.29
N GLN A 1123 47.47 -14.77 289.40
CA GLN A 1123 48.68 -15.58 289.54
C GLN A 1123 49.91 -14.89 288.92
N GLU A 1124 49.72 -14.16 287.81
CA GLU A 1124 50.79 -13.51 287.05
C GLU A 1124 50.59 -11.99 286.81
N LYS A 1125 50.58 -11.05 287.78
CA LYS A 1125 50.94 -11.02 289.22
C LYS A 1125 52.35 -11.52 289.59
N THR A 1126 53.10 -12.08 288.65
CA THR A 1126 54.38 -12.80 288.86
C THR A 1126 55.41 -12.55 287.77
N LEU A 1127 55.01 -11.88 286.70
CA LEU A 1127 55.88 -11.26 285.70
C LEU A 1127 55.47 -9.79 285.45
N LYS A 1128 55.31 -8.84 286.40
CA LYS A 1128 55.88 -8.57 287.76
C LYS A 1128 57.39 -8.72 287.81
N LEU A 1129 58.14 -7.67 288.17
CA LEU A 1129 59.62 -7.66 288.23
C LEU A 1129 60.35 -7.89 286.90
N ALA A 1130 59.66 -8.38 285.86
CA ALA A 1130 60.20 -8.91 284.62
C ALA A 1130 59.59 -8.15 283.43
N SER A 1131 60.32 -7.31 282.72
CA SER A 1131 61.67 -6.81 283.05
C SER A 1131 61.71 -5.33 282.71
N GLN A 1132 61.65 -4.47 283.74
CA GLN A 1132 62.84 -3.80 284.30
C GLN A 1132 63.01 -2.40 283.64
N ILE A 1133 63.69 -1.40 284.22
CA ILE A 1133 65.01 -1.44 284.88
C ILE A 1133 66.07 -2.06 283.93
N GLY A 1134 65.75 -2.12 282.63
CA GLY A 1134 66.42 -2.95 281.63
C GLY A 1134 65.72 -2.79 280.28
N VAL A 1135 65.90 -1.68 279.56
CA VAL A 1135 66.96 -0.66 279.70
C VAL A 1135 66.38 0.70 279.31
N LEU A 1136 65.84 1.51 280.21
CA LEU A 1136 66.53 2.30 281.24
C LEU A 1136 67.65 3.22 280.70
N GLU A 1137 68.92 2.81 280.67
CA GLU A 1137 70.02 3.79 280.68
C GLU A 1137 70.53 4.30 279.31
N ARG A 1138 70.49 3.50 278.23
CA ARG A 1138 71.67 3.42 277.33
C ARG A 1138 71.66 4.14 275.96
N ALA A 1139 70.62 4.89 275.58
CA ALA A 1139 70.66 5.80 274.41
C ALA A 1139 69.77 7.05 274.52
N LEU A 1140 69.26 7.35 275.72
CA LEU A 1140 68.27 8.42 275.98
C LEU A 1140 68.88 9.84 275.87
N ARG A 1141 70.20 9.97 275.67
CA ARG A 1141 70.90 11.26 275.67
C ARG A 1141 71.38 11.57 274.26
N ASN A 1142 70.48 11.23 273.33
CA ASN A 1142 70.60 11.19 271.88
C ASN A 1142 69.24 11.43 271.17
N LEU A 1143 68.13 10.80 271.61
CA LEU A 1143 66.79 10.92 271.01
C LEU A 1143 65.61 10.74 272.01
N GLN A 1144 64.36 10.74 271.53
CA GLN A 1144 63.12 11.02 272.32
C GLN A 1144 61.88 10.18 271.87
N SER A 1145 60.69 10.51 272.43
CA SER A 1145 59.31 10.06 272.08
C SER A 1145 58.73 8.79 272.77
N GLY A 1146 57.38 8.67 272.75
CA GLY A 1146 56.56 7.60 273.35
C GLY A 1146 55.11 8.06 273.63
N CYS A 1147 54.07 7.24 273.40
CA CYS A 1147 52.64 7.67 273.37
C CYS A 1147 51.59 6.57 273.71
N THR A 1148 50.31 7.01 273.86
CA THR A 1148 49.01 6.28 273.66
C THR A 1148 48.48 5.25 274.68
N VAL A 1149 47.13 5.19 274.76
CA VAL A 1149 46.18 4.31 275.52
C VAL A 1149 44.85 4.24 274.71
N GLU A 1150 43.75 3.52 275.01
CA GLU A 1150 43.28 2.72 276.17
C GLU A 1150 42.34 1.55 275.70
N GLU A 1151 41.29 1.15 276.45
CA GLU A 1151 40.48 -0.07 276.22
C GLU A 1151 38.96 0.14 276.56
N VAL A 1152 38.03 -0.49 275.83
CA VAL A 1152 36.56 -0.21 275.92
C VAL A 1152 35.63 -1.46 275.86
N LYS A 1153 34.43 -1.35 276.45
CA LYS A 1153 33.46 -2.41 276.81
C LYS A 1153 32.01 -1.97 276.44
N LYS A 1154 30.90 -2.74 276.36
CA LYS A 1154 30.50 -4.19 276.46
C LYS A 1154 29.00 -4.26 275.99
N ILE A 1155 28.28 -5.38 275.72
CA ILE A 1155 28.54 -6.83 275.77
C ILE A 1155 28.48 -7.44 274.34
N PHE A 1156 27.44 -8.06 273.73
CA PHE A 1156 26.14 -8.70 274.10
C PHE A 1156 25.69 -9.66 272.95
N SER A 1157 24.63 -10.51 273.09
CA SER A 1157 24.18 -11.48 272.03
C SER A 1157 22.75 -12.05 272.23
N SER A 1158 22.04 -12.42 271.15
CA SER A 1158 20.80 -13.26 271.12
C SER A 1158 20.38 -13.67 269.67
N GLY A 1159 19.43 -14.61 269.48
CA GLY A 1159 18.72 -14.86 268.20
C GLY A 1159 18.44 -16.35 267.83
N THR A 1160 17.24 -16.69 267.30
CA THR A 1160 16.81 -18.08 266.94
C THR A 1160 15.61 -18.17 265.94
N HIS A 1161 15.56 -19.23 265.11
CA HIS A 1161 14.41 -19.82 264.36
C HIS A 1161 13.72 -19.07 263.19
N ALA A 1162 13.36 -19.80 262.11
CA ALA A 1162 12.42 -19.45 261.00
C ALA A 1162 12.11 -20.68 260.08
N ASP A 1163 10.99 -20.67 259.33
CA ASP A 1163 10.43 -21.85 258.60
C ASP A 1163 9.70 -21.48 257.26
N GLY A 1164 9.46 -22.45 256.34
CA GLY A 1164 8.64 -22.27 255.11
C GLY A 1164 8.62 -23.46 254.11
N LEU A 1165 7.57 -23.62 253.26
CA LEU A 1165 7.32 -24.84 252.43
C LEU A 1165 6.51 -24.69 251.10
N LEU A 1166 6.93 -25.44 250.05
CA LEU A 1166 6.17 -26.27 249.06
C LEU A 1166 5.26 -25.75 247.90
N LEU A 1167 5.32 -26.52 246.77
CA LEU A 1167 4.24 -27.02 245.85
C LEU A 1167 3.81 -26.35 244.49
N THR A 1168 3.28 -27.24 243.61
CA THR A 1168 2.40 -27.09 242.40
C THR A 1168 2.88 -26.40 241.08
N SER A 1169 2.00 -25.88 240.19
CA SER A 1169 2.06 -26.07 238.70
C SER A 1169 1.44 -24.95 237.75
N THR A 1170 1.95 -24.71 236.49
CA THR A 1170 1.32 -24.18 235.18
C THR A 1170 1.74 -22.81 234.47
N PRO A 1171 1.55 -22.60 233.11
CA PRO A 1171 2.07 -21.44 232.26
C PRO A 1171 1.11 -20.76 231.18
N SER A 1172 1.53 -19.78 230.31
CA SER A 1172 0.76 -19.17 229.14
C SER A 1172 1.51 -18.26 228.07
N PRO A 1173 1.03 -18.05 226.79
CA PRO A 1173 1.67 -17.22 225.68
C PRO A 1173 0.77 -16.25 224.79
N LYS A 1174 1.31 -15.44 223.81
CA LYS A 1174 0.54 -14.64 222.75
C LYS A 1174 1.35 -13.93 221.56
N PRO A 1175 0.76 -13.58 220.36
CA PRO A 1175 1.41 -12.89 219.17
C PRO A 1175 0.63 -11.72 218.42
N GLY A 1176 1.11 -11.12 217.28
CA GLY A 1176 0.37 -10.16 216.37
C GLY A 1176 1.09 -9.46 215.14
N LEU A 1177 0.33 -8.69 214.30
CA LEU A 1177 0.67 -7.80 213.09
C LEU A 1177 0.79 -8.50 211.67
N CYS A 1178 0.77 -7.88 210.44
CA CYS A 1178 0.79 -6.49 209.86
C CYS A 1178 0.17 -6.37 208.38
N ASP A 1179 0.44 -5.29 207.59
CA ASP A 1179 0.00 -4.93 206.17
C ASP A 1179 1.14 -4.11 205.43
N SER A 1180 1.20 -3.55 204.17
CA SER A 1180 0.35 -3.10 203.00
C SER A 1180 1.24 -3.00 201.68
N TRP A 1181 1.00 -2.47 200.44
CA TRP A 1181 -0.02 -1.87 199.48
C TRP A 1181 0.62 -1.93 198.00
N GLY A 1182 0.32 -1.29 196.82
CA GLY A 1182 -0.54 -0.25 196.14
C GLY A 1182 0.08 0.10 194.71
N LEU A 1183 -0.37 0.95 193.72
CA LEU A 1183 -1.65 1.64 193.37
C LEU A 1183 -1.71 2.44 191.96
N LEU A 1184 -1.99 1.81 190.78
CA LEU A 1184 -2.74 2.30 189.54
C LEU A 1184 -2.21 3.36 188.48
N ASP A 1185 -2.77 3.57 187.23
CA ASP A 1185 -3.51 2.79 186.16
C ASP A 1185 -3.95 3.64 184.88
N ALA A 1186 -4.54 3.01 183.82
CA ALA A 1186 -5.68 3.44 182.94
C ALA A 1186 -5.51 4.08 181.49
N ILE A 1187 -6.48 4.10 180.52
CA ILE A 1187 -7.39 3.06 179.89
C ILE A 1187 -8.30 3.51 178.67
N ARG A 1188 -8.42 2.68 177.58
CA ARG A 1188 -9.56 2.35 176.61
C ARG A 1188 -10.43 3.33 175.72
N ARG A 1189 -10.83 2.80 174.53
CA ARG A 1189 -12.20 2.64 173.89
C ARG A 1189 -12.74 3.55 172.73
N VAL A 1190 -14.03 3.35 172.34
CA VAL A 1190 -14.63 3.33 170.97
C VAL A 1190 -16.16 3.62 170.97
N LYS A 1191 -16.73 4.04 169.80
CA LYS A 1191 -18.16 4.01 169.28
C LYS A 1191 -19.09 5.27 169.31
N VAL A 1192 -19.72 5.53 168.13
CA VAL A 1192 -21.08 6.08 167.82
C VAL A 1192 -21.46 7.54 168.18
N GLY A 1193 -22.10 8.26 167.23
CA GLY A 1193 -23.34 9.03 167.54
C GLY A 1193 -23.49 10.50 167.09
N ASP A 1194 -23.67 10.75 165.79
CA ASP A 1194 -24.41 11.82 165.09
C ASP A 1194 -24.66 13.27 165.62
N HIS A 1195 -24.81 14.16 164.62
CA HIS A 1195 -25.53 15.46 164.61
C HIS A 1195 -24.90 16.75 165.21
N ALA A 1196 -24.25 17.51 164.29
CA ALA A 1196 -24.80 18.74 163.67
C ALA A 1196 -24.08 20.09 163.92
N LYS A 1197 -23.85 20.81 162.80
CA LYS A 1197 -23.47 22.24 162.65
C LYS A 1197 -22.06 22.58 163.19
N SER A 1198 -21.23 23.48 162.66
CA SER A 1198 -21.13 24.42 161.52
C SER A 1198 -19.95 25.37 161.97
N LEU A 1199 -19.11 26.06 161.18
CA LEU A 1199 -19.07 26.42 159.76
C LEU A 1199 -17.64 26.23 159.17
N GLU A 1200 -17.59 26.23 157.83
CA GLU A 1200 -16.59 26.87 156.95
C GLU A 1200 -15.14 26.37 156.73
N SER A 1201 -14.78 26.42 155.44
CA SER A 1201 -13.47 26.52 154.78
C SER A 1201 -12.49 25.33 154.83
N SER A 1202 -12.00 24.78 153.70
CA SER A 1202 -12.39 24.95 152.28
C SER A 1202 -12.01 23.71 151.44
N LEU A 1203 -12.99 23.22 150.67
CA LEU A 1203 -13.00 22.53 149.35
C LEU A 1203 -11.67 22.07 148.67
N SER A 1204 -11.63 21.03 147.82
CA SER A 1204 -12.47 19.85 147.46
C SER A 1204 -11.73 19.09 146.29
N LEU A 1205 -12.14 17.99 145.63
CA LEU A 1205 -13.19 16.95 145.77
C LEU A 1205 -12.69 15.67 145.03
N PRO A 1206 -12.86 14.43 145.53
CA PRO A 1206 -12.65 13.22 144.74
C PRO A 1206 -13.96 12.49 144.32
N ASN A 1207 -13.87 11.75 143.20
CA ASN A 1207 -14.67 10.56 142.83
C ASN A 1207 -16.12 10.73 142.31
N SER A 1208 -16.35 10.51 140.99
CA SER A 1208 -17.65 10.11 140.41
C SER A 1208 -17.54 9.53 138.98
N GLN A 1209 -18.56 8.76 138.57
CA GLN A 1209 -19.01 8.47 137.19
C GLN A 1209 -20.44 9.08 137.04
N PRO A 1210 -21.13 9.09 135.87
CA PRO A 1210 -20.76 8.63 134.51
C PRO A 1210 -21.08 9.65 133.37
N SER A 1211 -20.87 9.23 132.11
CA SER A 1211 -21.58 9.64 130.87
C SER A 1211 -21.74 11.13 130.48
N GLU A 1212 -20.85 11.63 129.62
CA GLU A 1212 -21.09 12.63 128.55
C GLU A 1212 -20.01 12.41 127.45
N ILE A 1213 -20.35 12.35 126.15
CA ILE A 1213 -20.38 13.46 125.16
C ILE A 1213 -19.07 14.27 125.07
N GLY A 1214 -18.32 14.11 123.95
CA GLY A 1214 -17.39 15.16 123.45
C GLY A 1214 -15.97 14.73 123.03
N TYR A 1215 -15.79 14.46 121.72
CA TYR A 1215 -14.55 14.64 120.92
C TYR A 1215 -13.29 13.75 121.14
N LEU A 1216 -12.68 13.34 120.00
CA LEU A 1216 -11.26 12.94 119.76
C LEU A 1216 -10.66 11.82 120.64
N ASN A 1217 -10.54 10.53 120.26
CA ASN A 1217 -10.09 9.80 119.05
C ASN A 1217 -8.57 9.78 118.75
N VAL A 1218 -7.83 8.78 119.28
CA VAL A 1218 -6.70 8.07 118.61
C VAL A 1218 -6.63 6.62 119.15
N SER A 1219 -6.03 5.65 118.44
CA SER A 1219 -6.05 4.22 118.83
C SER A 1219 -4.79 3.43 118.43
N SER A 1220 -4.37 2.46 119.26
CA SER A 1220 -3.25 1.50 119.06
C SER A 1220 -3.21 0.49 120.25
N PRO A 1221 -2.50 -0.66 120.19
CA PRO A 1221 -1.43 -1.04 119.25
C PRO A 1221 -1.62 -2.42 118.54
N MET A 1222 -0.54 -2.91 117.90
CA MET A 1222 -0.36 -4.22 117.25
C MET A 1222 -1.16 -4.49 115.97
N ALA A 1223 -0.57 -4.16 114.81
CA ALA A 1223 -0.97 -4.59 113.47
C ALA A 1223 0.25 -4.59 112.51
N PRO A 1224 0.17 -5.18 111.29
CA PRO A 1224 1.34 -5.73 110.58
C PRO A 1224 1.67 -5.01 109.24
N SER A 1225 2.59 -5.61 108.47
CA SER A 1225 2.94 -5.20 107.10
C SER A 1225 2.55 -6.26 106.06
N ALA A 1226 1.59 -5.96 105.17
CA ALA A 1226 1.34 -6.70 103.94
C ALA A 1226 0.61 -5.82 102.89
N THR A 1227 1.15 -5.81 101.66
CA THR A 1227 0.48 -5.60 100.35
C THR A 1227 -0.78 -4.74 100.22
N MET A 1228 -0.72 -3.71 99.38
CA MET A 1228 -1.64 -3.54 98.21
C MET A 1228 -1.07 -2.57 97.17
N ASP A 1229 -1.75 -2.49 96.03
CA ASP A 1229 -1.31 -1.92 94.75
C ASP A 1229 -1.71 -0.45 94.51
N GLN A 1230 -1.20 0.10 93.40
CA GLN A 1230 -1.77 1.09 92.45
C GLN A 1230 -2.71 2.25 92.91
N GLU A 1231 -2.38 3.46 92.41
CA GLU A 1231 -3.31 4.48 91.87
C GLU A 1231 -4.25 5.22 92.88
N GLU A 1232 -4.72 6.46 92.67
CA GLU A 1232 -4.58 7.46 91.59
C GLU A 1232 -4.91 8.90 92.10
N ASN A 1233 -4.79 9.92 91.24
CA ASN A 1233 -5.46 11.25 91.30
C ASN A 1233 -5.04 12.25 92.43
N HIS A 1234 -5.10 13.58 92.26
CA HIS A 1234 -6.08 14.41 91.53
C HIS A 1234 -5.56 15.73 90.91
N SER A 1235 -6.16 16.09 89.76
CA SER A 1235 -6.69 17.41 89.37
C SER A 1235 -5.86 18.71 89.52
N THR A 1236 -5.67 19.41 88.41
CA THR A 1236 -6.44 20.64 88.05
C THR A 1236 -6.27 20.95 86.55
N ALA A 1237 -7.08 21.84 85.98
CA ALA A 1237 -7.18 22.05 84.53
C ALA A 1237 -7.01 23.53 84.12
N SER A 1238 -6.38 23.79 82.97
CA SER A 1238 -6.93 24.63 81.88
C SER A 1238 -6.08 24.53 80.60
N GLU A 1239 -6.75 24.58 79.45
CA GLU A 1239 -6.42 25.21 78.14
C GLU A 1239 -5.03 25.07 77.44
N ASP A 1240 -5.12 25.30 76.12
CA ASP A 1240 -4.08 25.52 75.08
C ASP A 1240 -3.18 24.38 74.56
N ALA A 1241 -2.93 24.48 73.24
CA ALA A 1241 -2.00 23.75 72.35
C ALA A 1241 -2.28 22.25 72.05
#